data_AF-A0A2N1J7H8-F1
#
_entry.id   AF-A0A2N1J7H8-F1
#
_cell.length_a   1.000
_cell.length_b   1.000
_cell.length_c   1.000
_cell.angle_alpha   90.00
_cell.angle_beta   90.00
_cell.angle_gamma   90.00
#
_symmetry.space_group_name_H-M   'P 1'
#
loop_
_entity.id
_entity.type
_entity.pdbx_description
1 polymer ?
#
loop_
_entity_poly.entity_id
_entity_poly.type
_entity_poly.pdbx_seq_one_letter_code
_entity_poly.pdbx_strand_id
1 'polypeptide(L)'
;MDDYDEFGNYIGPLSDSASEAGDVEEVLEAVSSPSPDTPPPEGQLMQLDDDAANAVVLHEDKVYYPSAHEVYGEDVETIVQEEDTQPLTQPIIEPEKVRAFAVEEEGLPAVRYDRTFMLDLMQFPEMVRNVAVVGHLAHGKTGLLDMLVEQTHHMLVDADKPQRYTDTHVLERERGMTIRCGPLSMVLQDTCGKSYTINLIDTPGHPNFQDEVAAALHLVDGVVLVVDVAEGVMCTTESLIRFCVREKIPMTLVLNKLDRLILELRLPPQEAYFKIRHTIEAVNSTVGKYDQNPALRFDPGRGNVAFASTQTGWVFTLRSFAQMYAQSASLDSDAFAARLWGNIYYHAETRTFSRKAPSPDAPRSFVQFILAPLYKLYAHVLSSETASLKALLKHLRIFLPPAAYKSDVRPLLRMVMHQFFGDATGLVDLFVSLPSALAGAARLAAKAVPSPSRAYTAAAACDAQGPLVVQVTKLFPTKDAAAFRAYGRVFSGTISSGDAVKVLGATFTQDDEEDMVLEHVDDLWIAHSRYVIPAQRIPAGNLVLLGGVSASIVKGATICAQTLPSSDTYLLRPPVQLTESVLKVAVEPLNPSELPRMLDGLRKVNKAYPLLETRVEESGEHTMLGTGELYLDTVMHDLRVLYSEIEIKISDPVVKLCETAVETSAVQCYAVTPNKRNKLTVIAEPLESGIAEDIERHAIDVHLPLRQLAKVFQERYGWDALAARNIWAFGPDVHGPNIFIDDTLPDEVDKKQLYLVREYIKQGFQWATREGPLCDEPIRGIKFRLVHAEIAQEPIHRGGGQLIPTARRACYAAALLATPRLMEPIFSAEIQAPPEAVSAVYTLLARRRGHVVQDVPEAGTPLVTVKALLPAMDANGFETDLRVLTQGQAFALQMFDHWSVVPGDPLDTSIALRPLEPAPALGLARDFVLKMRRRKGLSDTIAVSSYLEHEMTVALAQAGLDIVL
;
A
#
# COMPACT_ATOMS: atom_id res chain seq x y z
N MET A 1 -2.93 -0.73 -46.85
CA MET A 1 -2.75 -0.75 -45.38
C MET A 1 -1.96 0.47 -44.91
N ASP A 2 -1.72 1.47 -45.77
CA ASP A 2 -0.92 2.66 -45.44
C ASP A 2 -1.77 3.92 -45.19
N ASP A 3 -3.10 3.80 -45.29
CA ASP A 3 -4.04 4.92 -45.14
C ASP A 3 -4.72 4.89 -43.76
N TYR A 4 -4.13 4.26 -42.73
CA TYR A 4 -4.70 4.27 -41.37
C TYR A 4 -3.59 4.52 -40.34
N ASP A 5 -3.90 5.28 -39.29
CA ASP A 5 -2.98 5.60 -38.19
C ASP A 5 -2.88 4.48 -37.17
N GLU A 6 -1.98 4.67 -36.20
CA GLU A 6 -1.62 3.69 -35.17
C GLU A 6 -2.78 3.37 -34.19
N PHE A 7 -3.93 4.05 -34.31
CA PHE A 7 -5.15 3.82 -33.53
C PHE A 7 -6.33 3.31 -34.38
N GLY A 8 -6.11 3.10 -35.69
CA GLY A 8 -7.12 2.59 -36.62
C GLY A 8 -7.96 3.67 -37.30
N ASN A 9 -7.53 4.94 -37.30
CA ASN A 9 -8.21 6.03 -37.98
C ASN A 9 -7.66 6.22 -39.41
N TYR A 10 -8.52 6.49 -40.40
CA TYR A 10 -8.09 6.62 -41.80
C TYR A 10 -7.32 7.94 -42.09
N ILE A 11 -6.16 7.88 -42.74
CA ILE A 11 -5.25 8.99 -43.10
C ILE A 11 -5.13 9.21 -44.64
N GLY A 12 -6.11 8.77 -45.44
CA GLY A 12 -6.08 9.02 -46.89
C GLY A 12 -6.29 10.49 -47.28
N PRO A 13 -5.79 10.94 -48.45
CA PRO A 13 -6.01 12.31 -48.93
C PRO A 13 -7.49 12.54 -49.26
N LEU A 14 -8.06 13.61 -48.71
CA LEU A 14 -9.41 14.08 -49.00
C LEU A 14 -9.55 14.36 -50.50
N SER A 15 -10.31 13.50 -51.21
CA SER A 15 -10.75 13.78 -52.57
C SER A 15 -11.97 14.70 -52.53
N ASP A 16 -11.86 15.85 -53.19
CA ASP A 16 -12.97 16.76 -53.47
C ASP A 16 -14.11 16.04 -54.21
N SER A 17 -15.19 15.72 -53.48
CA SER A 17 -16.54 15.59 -54.04
C SER A 17 -17.60 15.76 -52.94
N ALA A 18 -18.09 17.00 -52.85
CA ALA A 18 -19.43 17.48 -52.47
C ALA A 18 -20.33 16.64 -51.54
N SER A 19 -20.68 17.22 -50.38
CA SER A 19 -22.04 17.66 -49.98
C SER A 19 -22.05 17.98 -48.47
N GLU A 20 -22.06 19.26 -48.12
CA GLU A 20 -23.19 19.93 -47.42
C GLU A 20 -23.32 19.60 -45.92
N ALA A 21 -22.92 20.56 -45.08
CA ALA A 21 -23.71 21.19 -44.01
C ALA A 21 -22.78 21.83 -42.97
N GLY A 22 -22.76 23.16 -42.94
CA GLY A 22 -22.18 23.95 -41.85
C GLY A 22 -23.21 24.14 -40.73
N ASP A 23 -22.73 24.35 -39.50
CA ASP A 23 -22.52 25.71 -39.01
C ASP A 23 -21.71 25.70 -37.70
N VAL A 24 -20.79 26.66 -37.62
CA VAL A 24 -19.99 27.01 -36.44
C VAL A 24 -20.44 28.41 -36.02
N GLU A 25 -20.87 28.53 -34.77
CA GLU A 25 -21.02 29.81 -34.09
C GLU A 25 -19.64 30.42 -33.83
N GLU A 26 -19.48 31.71 -34.12
CA GLU A 26 -18.47 32.53 -33.45
C GLU A 26 -19.08 33.80 -32.87
N VAL A 27 -18.74 33.98 -31.59
CA VAL A 27 -19.16 35.00 -30.64
C VAL A 27 -18.48 36.34 -30.93
N LEU A 28 -19.22 37.44 -30.91
CA LEU A 28 -18.64 38.78 -30.68
C LEU A 28 -19.51 39.60 -29.73
N GLU A 29 -18.99 39.84 -28.53
CA GLU A 29 -19.51 40.81 -27.56
C GLU A 29 -18.92 42.22 -27.76
N ALA A 30 -19.81 43.20 -27.62
CA ALA A 30 -19.62 44.57 -27.12
C ALA A 30 -18.81 45.60 -27.93
N VAL A 31 -19.48 46.64 -28.46
CA VAL A 31 -19.19 48.08 -28.19
C VAL A 31 -20.47 48.95 -28.38
N SER A 32 -20.69 49.81 -27.39
CA SER A 32 -21.64 50.92 -27.17
C SER A 32 -22.39 51.60 -28.35
N SER A 33 -23.68 51.86 -28.12
CA SER A 33 -24.52 52.85 -28.82
C SER A 33 -24.24 54.31 -28.41
N PRO A 34 -24.64 55.28 -29.25
CA PRO A 34 -25.58 56.30 -28.78
C PRO A 34 -26.77 56.48 -29.74
N SER A 35 -27.91 56.86 -29.18
CA SER A 35 -29.19 57.18 -29.84
C SER A 35 -29.11 58.42 -30.76
N PRO A 36 -30.09 58.61 -31.69
CA PRO A 36 -31.24 59.46 -31.35
C PRO A 36 -32.61 59.03 -31.94
N ASP A 37 -33.64 59.22 -31.10
CA ASP A 37 -35.02 59.68 -31.29
C ASP A 37 -35.74 59.66 -32.67
N THR A 38 -36.87 58.92 -32.70
CA THR A 38 -38.28 59.23 -33.10
C THR A 38 -38.64 60.30 -34.19
N PRO A 39 -39.80 60.17 -34.87
CA PRO A 39 -39.92 60.02 -36.33
C PRO A 39 -40.56 61.23 -37.06
N PRO A 40 -40.59 61.28 -38.40
CA PRO A 40 -41.49 62.16 -39.14
C PRO A 40 -42.72 61.41 -39.73
N PRO A 41 -43.85 62.12 -39.98
CA PRO A 41 -45.14 61.51 -40.33
C PRO A 41 -45.50 61.60 -41.83
N GLU A 42 -46.51 60.80 -42.18
CA GLU A 42 -47.42 60.80 -43.35
C GLU A 42 -47.06 61.60 -44.62
N GLY A 43 -46.95 60.86 -45.74
CA GLY A 43 -47.00 61.42 -47.09
C GLY A 43 -47.04 60.33 -48.15
N GLN A 44 -48.20 60.17 -48.79
CA GLN A 44 -48.46 59.30 -49.94
C GLN A 44 -47.34 59.39 -51.01
N LEU A 45 -46.73 58.25 -51.35
CA LEU A 45 -46.06 58.05 -52.64
C LEU A 45 -46.40 56.65 -53.18
N MET A 46 -46.67 56.64 -54.48
CA MET A 46 -47.31 55.60 -55.26
C MET A 46 -46.53 54.28 -55.33
N GLN A 47 -47.30 53.20 -55.43
CA GLN A 47 -47.01 51.90 -56.07
C GLN A 47 -45.79 51.86 -56.98
N LEU A 48 -44.96 50.83 -56.76
CA LEU A 48 -44.64 49.84 -57.78
C LEU A 48 -44.72 48.45 -57.13
N ASP A 49 -45.86 47.80 -57.33
CA ASP A 49 -45.98 46.35 -57.23
C ASP A 49 -45.16 45.75 -58.38
N ASP A 50 -44.09 45.02 -58.10
CA ASP A 50 -43.54 44.04 -59.04
C ASP A 50 -43.84 42.64 -58.51
N ASP A 51 -44.88 42.05 -59.09
CA ASP A 51 -45.24 40.65 -58.97
C ASP A 51 -44.07 39.75 -59.37
N ALA A 52 -43.34 39.19 -58.40
CA ALA A 52 -42.52 38.01 -58.59
C ALA A 52 -43.39 36.74 -58.48
N ALA A 53 -44.46 36.65 -59.27
CA ALA A 53 -45.40 35.52 -59.24
C ALA A 53 -44.93 34.29 -60.05
N ASN A 54 -43.67 34.21 -60.50
CA ASN A 54 -43.14 33.12 -61.33
C ASN A 54 -41.72 32.64 -60.92
N ALA A 55 -41.38 32.63 -59.63
CA ALA A 55 -40.21 31.89 -59.17
C ALA A 55 -40.52 30.38 -59.19
N VAL A 56 -39.83 29.61 -60.04
CA VAL A 56 -39.99 28.15 -60.12
C VAL A 56 -39.30 27.52 -58.90
N VAL A 57 -40.08 26.94 -57.99
CA VAL A 57 -39.55 26.14 -56.87
C VAL A 57 -39.17 24.76 -57.41
N LEU A 58 -37.94 24.32 -57.14
CA LEU A 58 -37.46 22.99 -57.51
C LEU A 58 -38.27 21.91 -56.77
N HIS A 59 -38.32 20.68 -57.32
CA HIS A 59 -39.12 19.61 -56.70
C HIS A 59 -38.63 19.23 -55.29
N GLU A 60 -37.32 19.33 -55.05
CA GLU A 60 -36.65 19.03 -53.79
C GLU A 60 -36.96 20.11 -52.72
N ASP A 61 -37.01 21.37 -53.13
CA ASP A 61 -37.32 22.52 -52.26
C ASP A 61 -38.83 22.78 -52.12
N LYS A 62 -39.66 21.91 -52.71
CA LYS A 62 -41.10 22.09 -52.67
C LYS A 62 -41.62 21.74 -51.28
N VAL A 63 -41.75 22.76 -50.45
CA VAL A 63 -42.43 22.68 -49.16
C VAL A 63 -43.92 22.47 -49.40
N TYR A 64 -44.39 21.23 -49.24
CA TYR A 64 -45.79 20.86 -49.47
C TYR A 64 -46.73 21.30 -48.34
N TYR A 65 -46.18 21.47 -47.13
CA TYR A 65 -46.93 21.77 -45.92
C TYR A 65 -46.26 22.93 -45.16
N PRO A 66 -47.04 23.87 -44.61
CA PRO A 66 -46.50 24.94 -43.77
C PRO A 66 -45.77 24.37 -42.55
N SER A 67 -44.81 25.11 -42.02
CA SER A 67 -44.05 24.66 -40.86
C SER A 67 -44.96 24.48 -39.64
N ALA A 68 -44.61 23.57 -38.73
CA ALA A 68 -45.44 23.34 -37.53
C ALA A 68 -45.60 24.61 -36.68
N HIS A 69 -44.58 25.48 -36.67
CA HIS A 69 -44.62 26.78 -36.02
C HIS A 69 -45.64 27.74 -36.67
N GLU A 70 -45.77 27.74 -38.00
CA GLU A 70 -46.78 28.52 -38.72
C GLU A 70 -48.20 28.01 -38.47
N VAL A 71 -48.37 26.70 -38.24
CA VAL A 71 -49.69 26.09 -38.02
C VAL A 71 -50.22 26.36 -36.62
N TYR A 72 -49.37 26.27 -35.60
CA TYR A 72 -49.80 26.37 -34.20
C TYR A 72 -49.51 27.74 -33.55
N GLY A 73 -48.63 28.56 -34.14
CA GLY A 73 -48.27 29.90 -33.65
C GLY A 73 -47.21 29.89 -32.54
N GLU A 74 -46.74 31.08 -32.16
CA GLU A 74 -45.65 31.29 -31.18
C GLU A 74 -46.00 30.82 -29.76
N ASP A 75 -47.28 30.69 -29.43
CA ASP A 75 -47.74 30.25 -28.10
C ASP A 75 -47.60 28.72 -27.89
N VAL A 76 -47.25 27.95 -28.95
CA VAL A 76 -47.19 26.47 -28.91
C VAL A 76 -45.80 25.97 -29.29
N GLU A 77 -45.09 25.39 -28.32
CA GLU A 77 -43.82 24.71 -28.55
C GLU A 77 -44.05 23.40 -29.30
N THR A 78 -43.61 23.35 -30.56
CA THR A 78 -43.64 22.12 -31.35
C THR A 78 -42.33 21.37 -31.18
N ILE A 79 -42.37 20.20 -30.55
CA ILE A 79 -41.20 19.33 -30.37
C ILE A 79 -41.31 18.14 -31.32
N VAL A 80 -40.27 17.92 -32.13
CA VAL A 80 -40.14 16.72 -32.97
C VAL A 80 -39.13 15.78 -32.32
N GLN A 81 -39.60 14.61 -31.87
CA GLN A 81 -38.75 13.57 -31.27
C GLN A 81 -38.71 12.37 -32.22
N GLU A 82 -37.59 12.23 -32.95
CA GLU A 82 -37.38 11.12 -33.89
C GLU A 82 -36.74 9.89 -33.23
N GLU A 83 -35.96 10.11 -32.17
CA GLU A 83 -35.27 9.07 -31.42
C GLU A 83 -35.61 9.13 -29.93
N ASP A 84 -35.61 7.96 -29.28
CA ASP A 84 -35.84 7.86 -27.85
C ASP A 84 -34.65 8.46 -27.07
N THR A 85 -34.93 9.21 -26.01
CA THR A 85 -33.90 9.83 -25.16
C THR A 85 -33.17 8.83 -24.25
N GLN A 86 -33.69 7.60 -24.12
CA GLN A 86 -33.13 6.55 -23.27
C GLN A 86 -33.13 5.20 -23.99
N PRO A 87 -32.07 4.39 -23.84
CA PRO A 87 -31.99 3.08 -24.47
C PRO A 87 -32.96 2.08 -23.81
N LEU A 88 -33.39 1.07 -24.56
CA LEU A 88 -34.28 0.01 -24.08
C LEU A 88 -33.73 -0.77 -22.87
N THR A 89 -32.41 -0.77 -22.68
CA THR A 89 -31.75 -1.39 -21.52
C THR A 89 -32.00 -0.65 -20.21
N GLN A 90 -32.33 0.64 -20.26
CA GLN A 90 -32.68 1.43 -19.08
C GLN A 90 -34.17 1.25 -18.78
N PRO A 91 -34.54 0.72 -17.60
CA PRO A 91 -35.95 0.52 -17.25
C PRO A 91 -36.63 1.86 -16.99
N ILE A 92 -37.88 2.00 -17.45
CA ILE A 92 -38.71 3.20 -17.21
C ILE A 92 -38.95 3.43 -15.70
N ILE A 93 -39.13 2.35 -14.94
CA ILE A 93 -39.24 2.37 -13.48
C ILE A 93 -38.03 1.65 -12.92
N GLU A 94 -37.18 2.38 -12.20
CA GLU A 94 -35.98 1.79 -11.60
C GLU A 94 -36.38 0.77 -10.51
N PRO A 95 -35.86 -0.48 -10.57
CA PRO A 95 -36.06 -1.45 -9.51
C PRO A 95 -35.28 -1.03 -8.25
N GLU A 96 -35.82 -1.37 -7.08
CA GLU A 96 -35.11 -1.15 -5.81
C GLU A 96 -33.85 -2.03 -5.77
N LYS A 97 -32.67 -1.41 -5.94
CA LYS A 97 -31.38 -2.08 -5.87
C LYS A 97 -30.83 -2.00 -4.45
N VAL A 98 -30.83 -3.11 -3.73
CA VAL A 98 -30.13 -3.21 -2.43
C VAL A 98 -28.64 -3.40 -2.70
N ARG A 99 -27.85 -2.35 -2.43
CA ARG A 99 -26.39 -2.38 -2.53
C ARG A 99 -25.80 -3.06 -1.31
N ALA A 100 -25.20 -4.24 -1.49
CA ALA A 100 -24.56 -4.98 -0.42
C ALA A 100 -23.26 -5.63 -0.93
N PHE A 101 -22.15 -4.93 -0.71
CA PHE A 101 -20.81 -5.37 -1.17
C PHE A 101 -19.94 -5.93 -0.05
N ALA A 102 -20.45 -5.87 1.19
CA ALA A 102 -19.84 -6.45 2.37
C ALA A 102 -20.86 -7.30 3.13
N VAL A 103 -20.37 -8.39 3.73
CA VAL A 103 -21.12 -9.21 4.67
C VAL A 103 -21.15 -8.49 6.02
N GLU A 104 -22.28 -7.86 6.33
CA GLU A 104 -22.57 -7.25 7.63
C GLU A 104 -23.79 -7.96 8.26
N GLU A 105 -23.68 -8.34 9.52
CA GLU A 105 -24.74 -9.02 10.27
C GLU A 105 -25.81 -8.02 10.72
N GLU A 106 -27.08 -8.40 10.60
CA GLU A 106 -28.19 -7.58 11.09
C GLU A 106 -28.29 -7.66 12.62
N GLY A 107 -27.94 -6.56 13.28
CA GLY A 107 -27.93 -6.48 14.74
C GLY A 107 -26.66 -7.05 15.37
N LEU A 108 -26.75 -7.40 16.65
CA LEU A 108 -25.60 -7.85 17.44
C LEU A 108 -25.70 -9.36 17.72
N PRO A 109 -24.73 -10.20 17.30
CA PRO A 109 -24.80 -11.65 17.48
C PRO A 109 -24.74 -12.07 18.96
N ALA A 110 -25.14 -13.30 19.28
CA ALA A 110 -24.98 -13.81 20.65
C ALA A 110 -23.51 -14.17 20.93
N VAL A 111 -22.90 -13.50 21.92
CA VAL A 111 -21.52 -13.73 22.37
C VAL A 111 -21.49 -14.35 23.76
N ARG A 112 -20.41 -15.06 24.10
CA ARG A 112 -20.23 -15.76 25.39
C ARG A 112 -19.84 -14.84 26.55
N TYR A 113 -19.47 -13.58 26.29
CA TYR A 113 -19.14 -12.57 27.30
C TYR A 113 -20.13 -11.41 27.27
N ASP A 114 -20.25 -10.67 28.38
CA ASP A 114 -21.06 -9.47 28.41
C ASP A 114 -20.34 -8.29 27.74
N ARG A 115 -21.06 -7.56 26.88
CA ARG A 115 -20.52 -6.39 26.16
C ARG A 115 -20.23 -5.23 27.09
N THR A 116 -21.01 -5.08 28.16
CA THR A 116 -20.73 -4.02 29.16
C THR A 116 -19.39 -4.28 29.85
N PHE A 117 -19.10 -5.54 30.18
CA PHE A 117 -17.81 -5.96 30.73
C PHE A 117 -16.64 -5.64 29.80
N MET A 118 -16.80 -5.81 28.47
CA MET A 118 -15.78 -5.40 27.50
C MET A 118 -15.53 -3.89 27.54
N LEU A 119 -16.59 -3.07 27.53
CA LEU A 119 -16.50 -1.61 27.60
C LEU A 119 -15.85 -1.13 28.91
N ASP A 120 -16.13 -1.80 30.02
CA ASP A 120 -15.50 -1.51 31.32
C ASP A 120 -14.01 -1.86 31.32
N LEU A 121 -13.61 -2.99 30.72
CA LEU A 121 -12.20 -3.35 30.58
C LEU A 121 -11.42 -2.36 29.71
N MET A 122 -12.05 -1.77 28.69
CA MET A 122 -11.42 -0.77 27.83
C MET A 122 -11.02 0.52 28.56
N GLN A 123 -11.61 0.79 29.73
CA GLN A 123 -11.23 1.93 30.59
C GLN A 123 -9.86 1.74 31.24
N PHE A 124 -9.31 0.52 31.24
CA PHE A 124 -8.02 0.19 31.83
C PHE A 124 -7.02 -0.18 30.72
N PRO A 125 -6.17 0.76 30.24
CA PRO A 125 -5.22 0.52 29.15
C PRO A 125 -4.22 -0.62 29.42
N GLU A 126 -3.99 -0.99 30.68
CA GLU A 126 -3.17 -2.15 31.07
C GLU A 126 -3.80 -3.50 30.70
N MET A 127 -5.13 -3.57 30.64
CA MET A 127 -5.90 -4.77 30.28
C MET A 127 -6.21 -4.85 28.78
N VAL A 128 -5.84 -3.82 28.01
CA VAL A 128 -6.01 -3.75 26.56
C VAL A 128 -4.74 -4.22 25.86
N ARG A 129 -4.90 -5.03 24.80
CA ARG A 129 -3.83 -5.43 23.88
C ARG A 129 -4.25 -5.10 22.45
N ASN A 130 -3.48 -4.26 21.77
CA ASN A 130 -3.65 -4.00 20.34
C ASN A 130 -2.62 -4.83 19.57
N VAL A 131 -3.08 -5.78 18.77
CA VAL A 131 -2.24 -6.81 18.14
C VAL A 131 -2.61 -6.97 16.67
N ALA A 132 -1.63 -6.92 15.77
CA ALA A 132 -1.85 -7.30 14.38
C ALA A 132 -1.41 -8.76 14.14
N VAL A 133 -2.19 -9.50 13.37
CA VAL A 133 -1.83 -10.85 12.90
C VAL A 133 -1.27 -10.72 11.49
N VAL A 134 0.02 -11.00 11.32
CA VAL A 134 0.75 -10.82 10.06
C VAL A 134 1.42 -12.11 9.63
N GLY A 135 1.82 -12.19 8.36
CA GLY A 135 2.45 -13.38 7.79
C GLY A 135 2.12 -13.54 6.32
N HIS A 136 2.80 -14.46 5.66
CA HIS A 136 2.68 -14.68 4.23
C HIS A 136 1.29 -15.15 3.77
N LEU A 137 1.06 -15.12 2.46
CA LEU A 137 -0.18 -15.59 1.83
C LEU A 137 -0.49 -17.01 2.27
N ALA A 138 -1.76 -17.28 2.55
CA ALA A 138 -2.26 -18.60 2.93
C ALA A 138 -1.59 -19.28 4.15
N HIS A 139 -0.78 -18.60 4.96
CA HIS A 139 -0.23 -19.14 6.21
C HIS A 139 -1.27 -19.35 7.34
N GLY A 140 -2.54 -19.02 7.08
CA GLY A 140 -3.67 -19.27 7.98
C GLY A 140 -3.88 -18.23 9.09
N LYS A 141 -3.67 -16.94 8.77
CA LYS A 141 -3.95 -15.79 9.65
C LYS A 141 -5.44 -15.67 9.98
N THR A 142 -6.27 -15.53 8.95
CA THR A 142 -7.74 -15.50 9.05
C THR A 142 -8.28 -16.73 9.76
N GLY A 143 -7.75 -17.93 9.46
CA GLY A 143 -8.14 -19.16 10.15
C GLY A 143 -7.78 -19.18 11.65
N LEU A 144 -6.75 -18.45 12.08
CA LEU A 144 -6.40 -18.29 13.50
C LEU A 144 -7.43 -17.41 14.22
N LEU A 145 -7.92 -16.37 13.55
CA LEU A 145 -8.96 -15.50 14.07
C LEU A 145 -10.33 -16.17 14.05
N ASP A 146 -10.63 -16.97 13.02
CA ASP A 146 -11.84 -17.79 12.97
C ASP A 146 -11.97 -18.68 14.20
N MET A 147 -10.88 -19.31 14.65
CA MET A 147 -10.88 -20.10 15.89
C MET A 147 -11.28 -19.28 17.13
N LEU A 148 -10.81 -18.04 17.24
CA LEU A 148 -11.15 -17.15 18.35
C LEU A 148 -12.61 -16.68 18.27
N VAL A 149 -13.11 -16.42 17.05
CA VAL A 149 -14.52 -16.10 16.83
C VAL A 149 -15.40 -17.30 17.23
N GLU A 150 -15.05 -18.52 16.84
CA GLU A 150 -15.76 -19.74 17.24
C GLU A 150 -15.79 -19.94 18.76
N GLN A 151 -14.71 -19.60 19.45
CA GLN A 151 -14.61 -19.65 20.91
C GLN A 151 -15.44 -18.55 21.60
N THR A 152 -15.65 -17.40 20.97
CA THR A 152 -16.34 -16.25 21.60
C THR A 152 -17.81 -16.11 21.19
N HIS A 153 -18.20 -16.59 20.02
CA HIS A 153 -19.53 -16.42 19.44
C HIS A 153 -20.34 -17.72 19.42
N HIS A 154 -21.66 -17.60 19.61
CA HIS A 154 -22.59 -18.69 19.39
C HIS A 154 -22.92 -18.80 17.90
N MET A 155 -22.18 -19.63 17.17
CA MET A 155 -22.39 -19.84 15.73
C MET A 155 -22.31 -21.31 15.34
N LEU A 156 -22.99 -21.66 14.24
CA LEU A 156 -22.87 -22.98 13.61
C LEU A 156 -21.65 -22.96 12.69
N VAL A 157 -20.70 -23.86 12.97
CA VAL A 157 -19.47 -23.99 12.19
C VAL A 157 -19.65 -25.11 11.18
N ASP A 158 -19.56 -24.76 9.90
CA ASP A 158 -19.40 -25.73 8.82
C ASP A 158 -17.92 -26.16 8.79
N ALA A 159 -17.67 -27.46 8.93
CA ALA A 159 -16.32 -28.02 8.95
C ALA A 159 -15.73 -28.22 7.55
N ASP A 160 -16.56 -28.22 6.50
CA ASP A 160 -16.13 -28.46 5.13
C ASP A 160 -15.74 -27.17 4.39
N LYS A 161 -16.19 -26.02 4.89
CA LYS A 161 -15.90 -24.71 4.30
C LYS A 161 -15.19 -23.80 5.31
N PRO A 162 -14.05 -23.19 4.93
CA PRO A 162 -13.42 -22.19 5.78
C PRO A 162 -14.35 -20.98 5.95
N GLN A 163 -14.58 -20.57 7.20
CA GLN A 163 -15.55 -19.52 7.54
C GLN A 163 -15.12 -18.14 7.02
N ARG A 164 -13.82 -17.83 7.20
CA ARG A 164 -13.21 -16.55 6.83
C ARG A 164 -14.05 -15.40 7.37
N TYR A 165 -14.12 -15.30 8.69
CA TYR A 165 -15.01 -14.37 9.37
C TYR A 165 -14.66 -12.92 9.03
N THR A 166 -13.36 -12.62 8.98
CA THR A 166 -12.79 -11.30 8.73
C THR A 166 -12.82 -10.85 7.26
N ASP A 167 -12.88 -11.81 6.32
CA ASP A 167 -13.05 -11.55 4.88
C ASP A 167 -14.51 -11.14 4.61
N THR A 168 -14.81 -9.86 4.81
CA THR A 168 -16.16 -9.29 4.71
C THR A 168 -16.53 -8.89 3.30
N HIS A 169 -15.56 -8.45 2.49
CA HIS A 169 -15.82 -7.97 1.15
C HIS A 169 -16.09 -9.14 0.20
N VAL A 170 -17.05 -8.99 -0.71
CA VAL A 170 -17.44 -10.07 -1.64
C VAL A 170 -16.23 -10.58 -2.43
N LEU A 171 -15.38 -9.67 -2.92
CA LEU A 171 -14.19 -10.02 -3.70
C LEU A 171 -13.17 -10.86 -2.90
N GLU A 172 -13.05 -10.65 -1.59
CA GLU A 172 -12.15 -11.46 -0.74
C GLU A 172 -12.61 -12.92 -0.66
N ARG A 173 -13.92 -13.11 -0.57
CA ARG A 173 -14.55 -14.42 -0.47
C ARG A 173 -14.47 -15.17 -1.81
N GLU A 174 -14.70 -14.47 -2.92
CA GLU A 174 -14.60 -15.04 -4.27
C GLU A 174 -13.18 -15.45 -4.62
N ARG A 175 -12.19 -14.58 -4.34
CA ARG A 175 -10.77 -14.86 -4.59
C ARG A 175 -10.17 -15.83 -3.57
N GLY A 176 -10.82 -16.00 -2.43
CA GLY A 176 -10.28 -16.81 -1.35
C GLY A 176 -8.99 -16.21 -0.76
N MET A 177 -8.88 -14.89 -0.69
CA MET A 177 -7.76 -14.21 -0.04
C MET A 177 -8.21 -12.90 0.61
N THR A 178 -7.61 -12.59 1.76
CA THR A 178 -7.78 -11.31 2.43
C THR A 178 -7.10 -10.21 1.63
N ILE A 179 -7.83 -9.12 1.37
CA ILE A 179 -7.41 -7.98 0.56
C ILE A 179 -7.29 -6.75 1.48
N ARG A 180 -8.25 -6.55 2.37
CA ARG A 180 -8.32 -5.43 3.32
C ARG A 180 -8.09 -5.91 4.75
N CYS A 181 -7.67 -5.00 5.62
CA CYS A 181 -7.53 -5.33 7.04
C CYS A 181 -8.90 -5.59 7.69
N GLY A 182 -9.01 -6.67 8.47
CA GLY A 182 -10.21 -7.07 9.19
C GLY A 182 -10.08 -6.84 10.71
N PRO A 183 -10.52 -5.70 11.25
CA PRO A 183 -10.42 -5.43 12.69
C PRO A 183 -11.46 -6.22 13.51
N LEU A 184 -11.03 -6.74 14.65
CA LEU A 184 -11.83 -7.52 15.60
C LEU A 184 -11.46 -7.14 17.04
N SER A 185 -12.41 -6.69 17.84
CA SER A 185 -12.23 -6.56 19.30
C SER A 185 -12.94 -7.71 20.02
N MET A 186 -12.34 -8.32 21.03
CA MET A 186 -13.01 -9.35 21.82
C MET A 186 -12.43 -9.49 23.23
N VAL A 187 -13.20 -10.09 24.14
CA VAL A 187 -12.73 -10.44 25.48
C VAL A 187 -12.25 -11.88 25.49
N LEU A 188 -10.99 -12.08 25.88
CA LEU A 188 -10.34 -13.38 25.91
C LEU A 188 -9.68 -13.65 27.26
N GLN A 189 -9.67 -14.92 27.68
CA GLN A 189 -9.10 -15.36 28.95
C GLN A 189 -7.74 -16.03 28.77
N ASP A 190 -6.79 -15.65 29.62
CA ASP A 190 -5.48 -16.28 29.69
C ASP A 190 -5.53 -17.65 30.38
N THR A 191 -4.39 -18.35 30.41
CA THR A 191 -4.23 -19.66 31.07
C THR A 191 -4.54 -19.62 32.57
N CYS A 192 -4.48 -18.44 33.20
CA CYS A 192 -4.80 -18.20 34.61
C CYS A 192 -6.28 -17.83 34.85
N GLY A 193 -7.08 -17.68 33.80
CA GLY A 193 -8.49 -17.27 33.86
C GLY A 193 -8.71 -15.75 33.94
N LYS A 194 -7.67 -14.93 33.77
CA LYS A 194 -7.81 -13.47 33.73
C LYS A 194 -8.24 -13.02 32.33
N SER A 195 -9.26 -12.15 32.29
CA SER A 195 -9.83 -11.64 31.05
C SER A 195 -9.12 -10.35 30.60
N TYR A 196 -8.90 -10.23 29.29
CA TYR A 196 -8.30 -9.08 28.63
C TYR A 196 -9.15 -8.66 27.42
N THR A 197 -9.15 -7.37 27.10
CA THR A 197 -9.71 -6.88 25.85
C THR A 197 -8.61 -6.89 24.79
N ILE A 198 -8.81 -7.68 23.74
CA ILE A 198 -7.82 -7.87 22.68
C ILE A 198 -8.39 -7.30 21.40
N ASN A 199 -7.77 -6.23 20.92
CA ASN A 199 -8.05 -5.61 19.64
C ASN A 199 -7.09 -6.22 18.61
N LEU A 200 -7.65 -7.07 17.75
CA LEU A 200 -6.97 -7.80 16.70
C LEU A 200 -7.18 -7.10 15.36
N ILE A 201 -6.15 -7.09 14.52
CA ILE A 201 -6.27 -6.69 13.12
C ILE A 201 -5.79 -7.86 12.27
N ASP A 202 -6.70 -8.49 11.52
CA ASP A 202 -6.33 -9.40 10.44
C ASP A 202 -5.72 -8.60 9.31
N THR A 203 -4.57 -9.03 8.80
CA THR A 203 -3.87 -8.31 7.73
C THR A 203 -3.72 -9.19 6.50
N PRO A 204 -3.74 -8.63 5.28
CA PRO A 204 -3.56 -9.41 4.07
C PRO A 204 -2.15 -10.01 3.99
N GLY A 205 -2.05 -11.22 3.41
CA GLY A 205 -0.78 -11.93 3.27
C GLY A 205 -0.06 -11.75 1.94
N HIS A 206 -0.76 -11.20 0.95
CA HIS A 206 -0.20 -11.02 -0.39
C HIS A 206 0.76 -9.82 -0.42
N PRO A 207 1.91 -9.89 -1.11
CA PRO A 207 2.86 -8.78 -1.19
C PRO A 207 2.29 -7.48 -1.78
N ASN A 208 1.34 -7.59 -2.71
CA ASN A 208 0.70 -6.40 -3.29
C ASN A 208 -0.14 -5.58 -2.29
N PHE A 209 -0.60 -6.16 -1.18
CA PHE A 209 -1.42 -5.46 -0.17
C PHE A 209 -0.63 -5.15 1.12
N GLN A 210 0.70 -5.00 1.03
CA GLN A 210 1.52 -4.67 2.21
C GLN A 210 1.29 -3.25 2.76
N ASP A 211 0.62 -2.39 2.00
CA ASP A 211 0.15 -1.08 2.45
C ASP A 211 -0.89 -1.18 3.56
N GLU A 212 -1.82 -2.12 3.44
CA GLU A 212 -2.80 -2.44 4.48
C GLU A 212 -2.10 -2.91 5.77
N VAL A 213 -1.06 -3.74 5.62
CA VAL A 213 -0.24 -4.19 6.75
C VAL A 213 0.49 -3.00 7.38
N ALA A 214 1.08 -2.12 6.58
CA ALA A 214 1.75 -0.91 7.06
C ALA A 214 0.81 -0.03 7.89
N ALA A 215 -0.42 0.20 7.40
CA ALA A 215 -1.44 1.00 8.09
C ALA A 215 -1.85 0.38 9.44
N ALA A 216 -1.99 -0.94 9.50
CA ALA A 216 -2.32 -1.67 10.73
C ALA A 216 -1.17 -1.63 11.75
N LEU A 217 0.08 -1.80 11.30
CA LEU A 217 1.26 -1.87 12.18
C LEU A 217 1.54 -0.57 12.95
N HIS A 218 1.03 0.57 12.48
CA HIS A 218 1.13 1.86 13.18
C HIS A 218 0.12 2.02 14.32
N LEU A 219 -0.98 1.26 14.31
CA LEU A 219 -2.00 1.33 15.36
C LEU A 219 -1.73 0.37 16.53
N VAL A 220 -0.94 -0.69 16.31
CA VAL A 220 -0.79 -1.82 17.26
C VAL A 220 0.47 -1.72 18.13
N ASP A 221 0.40 -2.36 19.30
CA ASP A 221 1.50 -2.39 20.28
C ASP A 221 2.47 -3.55 20.04
N GLY A 222 1.99 -4.62 19.40
CA GLY A 222 2.78 -5.80 19.04
C GLY A 222 2.14 -6.62 17.92
N VAL A 223 2.86 -7.63 17.47
CA VAL A 223 2.52 -8.39 16.27
C VAL A 223 2.65 -9.89 16.51
N VAL A 224 1.71 -10.66 15.98
CA VAL A 224 1.83 -12.11 15.87
C VAL A 224 2.18 -12.49 14.45
N LEU A 225 3.39 -13.03 14.27
CA LEU A 225 3.88 -13.54 13.01
C LEU A 225 3.41 -14.99 12.83
N VAL A 226 2.61 -15.25 11.79
CA VAL A 226 2.11 -16.59 11.45
C VAL A 226 2.94 -17.19 10.33
N VAL A 227 3.53 -18.34 10.60
CA VAL A 227 4.41 -19.06 9.66
C VAL A 227 3.87 -20.48 9.44
N ASP A 228 3.62 -20.85 8.19
CA ASP A 228 3.33 -22.25 7.83
C ASP A 228 4.58 -23.10 8.06
N VAL A 229 4.44 -24.16 8.85
CA VAL A 229 5.58 -25.04 9.16
C VAL A 229 6.04 -25.89 7.99
N ALA A 230 5.21 -26.11 6.96
CA ALA A 230 5.62 -26.82 5.76
C ALA A 230 6.48 -25.91 4.87
N GLU A 231 5.95 -24.74 4.50
CA GLU A 231 6.62 -23.78 3.60
C GLU A 231 7.77 -23.04 4.28
N GLY A 232 7.60 -22.61 5.53
CA GLY A 232 8.63 -21.90 6.28
C GLY A 232 8.67 -20.40 6.00
N VAL A 233 9.89 -19.84 5.90
CA VAL A 233 10.09 -18.38 5.80
C VAL A 233 10.10 -17.96 4.33
N MET A 234 9.05 -17.24 3.95
CA MET A 234 8.84 -16.69 2.60
C MET A 234 9.14 -15.18 2.53
N CYS A 235 9.06 -14.58 1.34
CA CYS A 235 9.38 -13.17 1.02
C CYS A 235 8.61 -12.17 1.87
N THR A 236 7.30 -12.36 2.04
CA THR A 236 6.48 -11.50 2.90
C THR A 236 6.91 -11.64 4.36
N THR A 237 7.21 -12.85 4.81
CA THR A 237 7.69 -13.10 6.18
C THR A 237 9.00 -12.37 6.44
N GLU A 238 9.97 -12.44 5.51
CA GLU A 238 11.24 -11.72 5.60
C GLU A 238 11.05 -10.20 5.60
N SER A 239 10.18 -9.69 4.72
CA SER A 239 9.86 -8.27 4.62
C SER A 239 9.19 -7.72 5.88
N LEU A 240 8.27 -8.48 6.48
CA LEU A 240 7.60 -8.14 7.73
C LEU A 240 8.56 -8.15 8.92
N ILE A 241 9.42 -9.17 9.01
CA ILE A 241 10.46 -9.21 10.05
C ILE A 241 11.38 -7.99 9.94
N ARG A 242 11.86 -7.68 8.72
CA ARG A 242 12.68 -6.49 8.46
C ARG A 242 12.00 -5.22 8.93
N PHE A 243 10.72 -5.04 8.59
CA PHE A 243 9.95 -3.87 8.99
C PHE A 243 9.74 -3.79 10.50
N CYS A 244 9.31 -4.87 11.14
CA CYS A 244 9.07 -4.90 12.58
C CYS A 244 10.35 -4.66 13.40
N VAL A 245 11.49 -5.22 12.97
CA VAL A 245 12.79 -4.97 13.63
C VAL A 245 13.18 -3.50 13.49
N ARG A 246 13.08 -2.92 12.29
CA ARG A 246 13.38 -1.49 12.04
C ARG A 246 12.50 -0.58 12.89
N GLU A 247 11.19 -0.86 12.92
CA GLU A 247 10.20 -0.08 13.67
C GLU A 247 10.14 -0.42 15.17
N LYS A 248 11.01 -1.32 15.64
CA LYS A 248 11.09 -1.81 17.02
C LYS A 248 9.74 -2.34 17.55
N ILE A 249 8.98 -3.00 16.69
CA ILE A 249 7.69 -3.60 17.04
C ILE A 249 7.95 -4.98 17.66
N PRO A 250 7.50 -5.24 18.90
CA PRO A 250 7.61 -6.55 19.52
C PRO A 250 6.81 -7.62 18.75
N MET A 251 7.42 -8.79 18.57
CA MET A 251 6.85 -9.88 17.80
C MET A 251 6.74 -11.15 18.65
N THR A 252 5.67 -11.91 18.44
CA THR A 252 5.54 -13.32 18.84
C THR A 252 5.32 -14.19 17.61
N LEU A 253 5.60 -15.49 17.71
CA LEU A 253 5.54 -16.42 16.57
C LEU A 253 4.44 -17.47 16.79
N VAL A 254 3.62 -17.68 15.76
CA VAL A 254 2.69 -18.82 15.67
C VAL A 254 3.13 -19.67 14.49
N LEU A 255 3.60 -20.88 14.78
CA LEU A 255 3.80 -21.89 13.75
C LEU A 255 2.45 -22.56 13.47
N ASN A 256 1.92 -22.37 12.28
CA ASN A 256 0.63 -22.89 11.88
C ASN A 256 0.78 -24.09 10.94
N LYS A 257 -0.34 -24.76 10.69
CA LYS A 257 -0.48 -25.91 9.78
C LYS A 257 0.39 -27.12 10.16
N LEU A 258 0.58 -27.35 11.46
CA LEU A 258 1.33 -28.53 11.93
C LEU A 258 0.71 -29.86 11.49
N ASP A 259 -0.58 -29.87 11.19
CA ASP A 259 -1.28 -31.01 10.61
C ASP A 259 -0.73 -31.42 9.24
N ARG A 260 -0.18 -30.50 8.43
CA ARG A 260 0.45 -30.83 7.13
C ARG A 260 1.66 -31.76 7.30
N LEU A 261 2.40 -31.61 8.40
CA LEU A 261 3.53 -32.51 8.71
C LEU A 261 3.05 -33.97 8.90
N ILE A 262 1.82 -34.14 9.38
CA ILE A 262 1.22 -35.43 9.75
C ILE A 262 0.44 -36.03 8.57
N LEU A 263 -0.42 -35.21 7.95
CA LEU A 263 -1.40 -35.64 6.95
C LEU A 263 -0.82 -35.64 5.53
N GLU A 264 -0.05 -34.60 5.17
CA GLU A 264 0.49 -34.41 3.82
C GLU A 264 1.89 -35.00 3.69
N LEU A 265 2.85 -34.49 4.47
CA LEU A 265 4.25 -34.91 4.41
C LEU A 265 4.50 -36.26 5.09
N ARG A 266 3.61 -36.67 6.00
CA ARG A 266 3.66 -37.95 6.74
C ARG A 266 5.01 -38.20 7.42
N LEU A 267 5.61 -37.15 7.97
CA LEU A 267 6.91 -37.23 8.62
C LEU A 267 6.81 -38.02 9.93
N PRO A 268 7.81 -38.84 10.28
CA PRO A 268 7.90 -39.40 11.63
C PRO A 268 7.99 -38.30 12.70
N PRO A 269 7.51 -38.52 13.94
CA PRO A 269 7.51 -37.50 14.99
C PRO A 269 8.88 -36.87 15.29
N GLN A 270 9.97 -37.63 15.13
CA GLN A 270 11.32 -37.10 15.30
C GLN A 270 11.73 -36.13 14.18
N GLU A 271 11.40 -36.47 12.93
CA GLU A 271 11.69 -35.62 11.77
C GLU A 271 10.81 -34.36 11.76
N ALA A 272 9.53 -34.50 12.13
CA ALA A 272 8.63 -33.37 12.31
C ALA A 272 9.16 -32.38 13.36
N TYR A 273 9.73 -32.85 14.47
CA TYR A 273 10.40 -31.99 15.45
C TYR A 273 11.58 -31.23 14.83
N PHE A 274 12.39 -31.88 14.00
CA PHE A 274 13.50 -31.20 13.33
C PHE A 274 13.01 -30.15 12.33
N LYS A 275 11.93 -30.40 11.57
CA LYS A 275 11.33 -29.40 10.68
C LYS A 275 10.78 -28.21 11.46
N ILE A 276 10.06 -28.45 12.57
CA ILE A 276 9.58 -27.37 13.46
C ILE A 276 10.76 -26.55 13.97
N ARG A 277 11.80 -27.20 14.50
CA ARG A 277 13.00 -26.52 15.01
C ARG A 277 13.72 -25.72 13.92
N HIS A 278 13.89 -26.32 12.74
CA HIS A 278 14.51 -25.67 11.58
C HIS A 278 13.74 -24.41 11.17
N THR A 279 12.41 -24.46 11.17
CA THR A 279 11.57 -23.30 10.85
C THR A 279 11.78 -22.16 11.87
N ILE A 280 11.84 -22.47 13.16
CA ILE A 280 12.14 -21.47 14.22
C ILE A 280 13.56 -20.91 14.05
N GLU A 281 14.53 -21.75 13.71
CA GLU A 281 15.91 -21.34 13.44
C GLU A 281 16.01 -20.43 12.20
N ALA A 282 15.25 -20.71 11.14
CA ALA A 282 15.18 -19.87 9.94
C ALA A 282 14.58 -18.49 10.22
N VAL A 283 13.49 -18.42 11.00
CA VAL A 283 12.91 -17.15 11.47
C VAL A 283 13.94 -16.38 12.29
N ASN A 284 14.60 -17.03 13.26
CA ASN A 284 15.63 -16.41 14.09
C ASN A 284 16.86 -15.96 13.29
N SER A 285 17.25 -16.71 12.26
CA SER A 285 18.33 -16.31 11.35
C SER A 285 17.94 -15.04 10.59
N THR A 286 16.69 -14.95 10.14
CA THR A 286 16.15 -13.76 9.46
C THR A 286 16.11 -12.55 10.38
N VAL A 287 15.66 -12.70 11.63
CA VAL A 287 15.75 -11.64 12.66
C VAL A 287 17.22 -11.23 12.87
N GLY A 288 18.11 -12.21 13.04
CA GLY A 288 19.54 -12.01 13.28
C GLY A 288 20.31 -11.31 12.16
N LYS A 289 19.79 -11.32 10.92
CA LYS A 289 20.33 -10.51 9.81
C LYS A 289 20.18 -9.01 10.08
N TYR A 290 19.11 -8.59 10.74
CA TYR A 290 18.77 -7.19 10.97
C TYR A 290 19.11 -6.71 12.39
N ASP A 291 18.88 -7.54 13.40
CA ASP A 291 19.24 -7.26 14.80
C ASP A 291 19.69 -8.54 15.52
N GLN A 292 20.91 -8.51 16.06
CA GLN A 292 21.52 -9.64 16.78
C GLN A 292 21.13 -9.70 18.26
N ASN A 293 20.25 -8.81 18.74
CA ASN A 293 19.81 -8.78 20.13
C ASN A 293 19.19 -10.12 20.56
N PRO A 294 19.77 -10.82 21.56
CA PRO A 294 19.24 -12.09 22.05
C PRO A 294 17.81 -12.02 22.61
N ALA A 295 17.31 -10.83 22.97
CA ALA A 295 15.95 -10.64 23.46
C ALA A 295 14.88 -10.86 22.38
N LEU A 296 15.21 -10.59 21.10
CA LEU A 296 14.29 -10.73 19.97
C LEU A 296 14.17 -12.16 19.46
N ARG A 297 14.96 -13.10 20.01
CA ARG A 297 14.98 -14.49 19.58
C ARG A 297 13.70 -15.23 19.99
N PHE A 298 13.08 -15.89 19.03
CA PHE A 298 11.97 -16.82 19.22
C PHE A 298 12.48 -18.15 19.80
N ASP A 299 11.96 -18.51 20.96
CA ASP A 299 12.21 -19.79 21.61
C ASP A 299 10.96 -20.25 22.37
N PRO A 300 10.39 -21.44 22.05
CA PRO A 300 9.22 -21.96 22.73
C PRO A 300 9.37 -22.03 24.26
N GLY A 301 10.58 -22.21 24.79
CA GLY A 301 10.86 -22.22 26.23
C GLY A 301 10.71 -20.85 26.90
N ARG A 302 10.77 -19.76 26.14
CA ARG A 302 10.46 -18.39 26.60
C ARG A 302 8.97 -18.05 26.53
N GLY A 303 8.16 -18.94 25.95
CA GLY A 303 6.72 -18.71 25.77
C GLY A 303 6.38 -17.66 24.71
N ASN A 304 7.30 -17.29 23.81
CA ASN A 304 7.04 -16.38 22.69
C ASN A 304 6.74 -17.10 21.35
N VAL A 305 6.55 -18.43 21.40
CA VAL A 305 6.20 -19.27 20.25
C VAL A 305 5.00 -20.16 20.61
N ALA A 306 3.98 -20.19 19.76
CA ALA A 306 2.89 -21.16 19.81
C ALA A 306 2.89 -22.07 18.58
N PHE A 307 2.24 -23.22 18.74
CA PHE A 307 2.04 -24.23 17.72
C PHE A 307 0.53 -24.34 17.45
N ALA A 308 0.13 -24.29 16.19
CA ALA A 308 -1.26 -24.24 15.77
C ALA A 308 -1.56 -25.15 14.57
N SER A 309 -2.81 -25.57 14.50
CA SER A 309 -3.44 -26.02 13.26
C SER A 309 -4.84 -25.42 13.19
N THR A 310 -4.95 -24.36 12.40
CA THR A 310 -6.22 -23.62 12.20
C THR A 310 -7.29 -24.45 11.49
N GLN A 311 -6.90 -25.36 10.60
CA GLN A 311 -7.84 -26.25 9.92
C GLN A 311 -8.48 -27.26 10.88
N THR A 312 -7.70 -27.80 11.82
CA THR A 312 -8.20 -28.75 12.83
C THR A 312 -8.61 -28.10 14.15
N GLY A 313 -8.48 -26.77 14.27
CA GLY A 313 -9.08 -25.96 15.33
C GLY A 313 -8.35 -26.02 16.67
N TRP A 314 -7.02 -26.03 16.70
CA TRP A 314 -6.26 -25.97 17.96
C TRP A 314 -5.00 -25.12 17.90
N VAL A 315 -4.62 -24.57 19.07
CA VAL A 315 -3.38 -23.82 19.29
C VAL A 315 -2.89 -24.04 20.72
N PHE A 316 -1.59 -24.18 20.91
CA PHE A 316 -1.01 -24.30 22.25
C PHE A 316 0.40 -23.69 22.34
N THR A 317 0.76 -23.26 23.54
CA THR A 317 2.15 -23.00 23.95
C THR A 317 2.63 -24.16 24.82
N LEU A 318 3.93 -24.22 25.12
CA LEU A 318 4.44 -25.24 26.06
C LEU A 318 3.77 -25.12 27.42
N ARG A 319 3.42 -23.90 27.84
CA ARG A 319 2.75 -23.62 29.11
C ARG A 319 1.31 -24.14 29.12
N SER A 320 0.52 -23.80 28.11
CA SER A 320 -0.87 -24.25 28.04
C SER A 320 -0.95 -25.78 27.92
N PHE A 321 -0.06 -26.40 27.15
CA PHE A 321 0.01 -27.86 27.04
C PHE A 321 0.47 -28.53 28.35
N ALA A 322 1.44 -27.92 29.06
CA ALA A 322 1.85 -28.40 30.39
C ALA A 322 0.71 -28.30 31.41
N GLN A 323 -0.16 -27.29 31.32
CA GLN A 323 -1.33 -27.16 32.18
C GLN A 323 -2.33 -28.31 31.98
N MET A 324 -2.51 -28.80 30.76
CA MET A 324 -3.35 -29.98 30.49
C MET A 324 -2.85 -31.22 31.25
N TYR A 325 -1.52 -31.40 31.31
CA TYR A 325 -0.91 -32.45 32.14
C TYR A 325 -1.07 -32.16 33.65
N ALA A 326 -0.93 -30.90 34.07
CA ALA A 326 -1.08 -30.49 35.46
C ALA A 326 -2.50 -30.75 36.01
N GLN A 327 -3.53 -30.65 35.17
CA GLN A 327 -4.91 -31.01 35.53
C GLN A 327 -5.10 -32.51 35.74
N SER A 328 -4.31 -33.34 35.06
CA SER A 328 -4.37 -34.81 35.16
C SER A 328 -3.43 -35.38 36.21
N ALA A 329 -2.31 -34.69 36.48
CA ALA A 329 -1.28 -35.07 37.44
C ALA A 329 -0.78 -33.82 38.15
N SER A 330 -0.68 -33.83 39.49
CA SER A 330 -0.24 -32.68 40.29
C SER A 330 1.23 -32.31 39.99
N LEU A 331 1.43 -31.44 38.99
CA LEU A 331 2.70 -30.99 38.45
C LEU A 331 2.71 -29.46 38.35
N ASP A 332 3.87 -28.85 38.56
CA ASP A 332 4.08 -27.43 38.28
C ASP A 332 4.18 -27.21 36.75
N SER A 333 3.22 -26.46 36.20
CA SER A 333 3.10 -26.21 34.76
C SER A 333 4.30 -25.46 34.20
N ASP A 334 4.81 -24.47 34.91
CA ASP A 334 5.85 -23.57 34.39
C ASP A 334 7.21 -24.26 34.39
N ALA A 335 7.53 -24.98 35.47
CA ALA A 335 8.74 -25.79 35.53
C ALA A 335 8.71 -26.98 34.55
N PHE A 336 7.54 -27.53 34.25
CA PHE A 336 7.41 -28.59 33.24
C PHE A 336 7.57 -28.03 31.82
N ALA A 337 6.89 -26.91 31.49
CA ALA A 337 6.99 -26.24 30.21
C ALA A 337 8.43 -25.89 29.81
N ALA A 338 9.23 -25.39 30.75
CA ALA A 338 10.65 -25.07 30.54
C ALA A 338 11.52 -26.28 30.13
N ARG A 339 11.04 -27.52 30.31
CA ARG A 339 11.76 -28.76 30.00
C ARG A 339 11.19 -29.50 28.78
N LEU A 340 10.12 -28.99 28.18
CA LEU A 340 9.44 -29.62 27.04
C LEU A 340 10.11 -29.32 25.70
N TRP A 341 11.04 -28.37 25.61
CA TRP A 341 11.68 -27.97 24.35
C TRP A 341 13.21 -28.12 24.37
N GLY A 342 13.78 -28.35 23.18
CA GLY A 342 15.22 -28.46 22.97
C GLY A 342 15.76 -29.89 23.15
N ASN A 343 17.08 -30.00 23.31
CA ASN A 343 17.79 -31.27 23.50
C ASN A 343 17.65 -31.76 24.95
N ILE A 344 16.41 -31.96 25.40
CA ILE A 344 16.05 -32.48 26.71
C ILE A 344 15.36 -33.82 26.51
N TYR A 345 15.71 -34.80 27.34
CA TYR A 345 15.21 -36.17 27.29
C TYR A 345 14.64 -36.54 28.65
N TYR A 346 13.61 -37.40 28.64
CA TYR A 346 13.01 -37.93 29.86
C TYR A 346 13.52 -39.34 30.14
N HIS A 347 14.04 -39.54 31.35
CA HIS A 347 14.53 -40.83 31.82
C HIS A 347 13.41 -41.51 32.61
N ALA A 348 12.79 -42.54 32.02
CA ALA A 348 11.62 -43.21 32.61
C ALA A 348 11.94 -43.90 33.95
N GLU A 349 13.17 -44.40 34.11
CA GLU A 349 13.62 -45.09 35.32
C GLU A 349 13.81 -44.12 36.49
N THR A 350 14.49 -43.00 36.27
CA THR A 350 14.77 -41.99 37.30
C THR A 350 13.67 -40.94 37.42
N ARG A 351 12.72 -40.91 36.47
CA ARG A 351 11.67 -39.88 36.32
C ARG A 351 12.22 -38.45 36.26
N THR A 352 13.43 -38.27 35.75
CA THR A 352 14.09 -36.96 35.65
C THR A 352 14.32 -36.55 34.20
N PHE A 353 14.39 -35.24 33.98
CA PHE A 353 14.80 -34.66 32.71
C PHE A 353 16.31 -34.46 32.69
N SER A 354 16.97 -34.83 31.59
CA SER A 354 18.39 -34.59 31.41
C SER A 354 18.69 -34.20 29.96
N ARG A 355 19.81 -33.49 29.75
CA ARG A 355 20.28 -33.12 28.40
C ARG A 355 21.02 -34.26 27.70
N LYS A 356 21.35 -35.33 28.43
CA LYS A 356 21.99 -36.53 27.88
C LYS A 356 20.90 -37.53 27.50
N ALA A 357 20.97 -38.04 26.28
CA ALA A 357 20.04 -39.05 25.81
C ALA A 357 20.20 -40.36 26.63
N PRO A 358 19.11 -40.96 27.14
CA PRO A 358 19.15 -42.26 27.83
C PRO A 358 19.63 -43.40 26.93
N SER A 359 19.23 -43.35 25.66
CA SER A 359 19.64 -44.26 24.60
C SER A 359 19.77 -43.46 23.29
N PRO A 360 20.49 -44.00 22.27
CA PRO A 360 20.65 -43.32 20.98
C PRO A 360 19.32 -42.95 20.31
N ASP A 361 18.31 -43.82 20.48
CA ASP A 361 16.98 -43.66 19.89
C ASP A 361 15.94 -43.01 20.83
N ALA A 362 16.38 -42.54 22.01
CA ALA A 362 15.47 -41.94 22.97
C ALA A 362 14.80 -40.68 22.37
N PRO A 363 13.46 -40.60 22.39
CA PRO A 363 12.77 -39.41 21.90
C PRO A 363 13.07 -38.21 22.81
N ARG A 364 13.12 -37.01 22.21
CA ARG A 364 13.18 -35.74 22.96
C ARG A 364 11.89 -35.56 23.77
N SER A 365 11.94 -34.75 24.83
CA SER A 365 10.77 -34.44 25.66
C SER A 365 9.60 -33.91 24.82
N PHE A 366 9.84 -32.98 23.88
CA PHE A 366 8.81 -32.49 22.96
C PHE A 366 8.16 -33.63 22.15
N VAL A 367 8.99 -34.54 21.62
CA VAL A 367 8.50 -35.66 20.81
C VAL A 367 7.69 -36.63 21.66
N GLN A 368 8.18 -36.97 22.86
CA GLN A 368 7.54 -37.95 23.74
C GLN A 368 6.23 -37.45 24.33
N PHE A 369 6.18 -36.20 24.79
CA PHE A 369 5.02 -35.66 25.51
C PHE A 369 4.05 -34.87 24.63
N ILE A 370 4.48 -34.33 23.49
CA ILE A 370 3.61 -33.50 22.64
C ILE A 370 3.32 -34.20 21.31
N LEU A 371 4.34 -34.44 20.49
CA LEU A 371 4.11 -34.96 19.13
C LEU A 371 3.59 -36.40 19.14
N ALA A 372 4.15 -37.31 19.93
CA ALA A 372 3.72 -38.71 19.92
C ALA A 372 2.24 -38.88 20.35
N PRO A 373 1.73 -38.22 21.42
CA PRO A 373 0.30 -38.23 21.73
C PRO A 373 -0.56 -37.62 20.63
N LEU A 374 -0.11 -36.52 20.02
CA LEU A 374 -0.83 -35.85 18.94
C LEU A 374 -0.93 -36.75 17.70
N TYR A 375 0.17 -37.38 17.28
CA TYR A 375 0.19 -38.34 16.17
C TYR A 375 -0.70 -39.55 16.42
N LYS A 376 -0.74 -40.06 17.66
CA LYS A 376 -1.65 -41.14 18.05
C LYS A 376 -3.10 -40.73 17.87
N LEU A 377 -3.49 -39.53 18.32
CA LEU A 377 -4.85 -39.03 18.14
C LEU A 377 -5.22 -38.92 16.66
N TYR A 378 -4.35 -38.34 15.82
CA TYR A 378 -4.57 -38.28 14.37
C TYR A 378 -4.72 -39.68 13.77
N ALA A 379 -3.82 -40.61 14.08
CA ALA A 379 -3.87 -41.97 13.56
C ALA A 379 -5.15 -42.72 13.93
N HIS A 380 -5.64 -42.57 15.17
CA HIS A 380 -6.88 -43.21 15.62
C HIS A 380 -8.15 -42.61 14.98
N VAL A 381 -8.14 -41.33 14.64
CA VAL A 381 -9.26 -40.71 13.90
C VAL A 381 -9.21 -41.14 12.43
N LEU A 382 -8.02 -41.17 11.81
CA LEU A 382 -7.82 -41.57 10.42
C LEU A 382 -8.13 -43.05 10.17
N SER A 383 -7.82 -43.94 11.13
CA SER A 383 -8.07 -45.38 10.98
C SER A 383 -9.56 -45.74 10.95
N SER A 384 -10.45 -44.79 11.28
CA SER A 384 -11.91 -44.96 11.31
C SER A 384 -12.40 -46.10 12.22
N GLU A 385 -11.55 -46.61 13.12
CA GLU A 385 -11.89 -47.70 14.02
C GLU A 385 -12.61 -47.16 15.28
N THR A 386 -13.93 -47.11 15.22
CA THR A 386 -14.77 -46.48 16.27
C THR A 386 -14.59 -47.07 17.67
N ALA A 387 -14.32 -48.37 17.81
CA ALA A 387 -14.15 -49.02 19.11
C ALA A 387 -12.86 -48.57 19.81
N SER A 388 -11.75 -48.57 19.07
CA SER A 388 -10.44 -48.12 19.52
C SER A 388 -10.43 -46.63 19.84
N LEU A 389 -11.04 -45.82 18.97
CA LEU A 389 -11.19 -44.38 19.20
C LEU A 389 -12.03 -44.08 20.45
N LYS A 390 -13.16 -44.75 20.67
CA LYS A 390 -13.98 -44.59 21.89
C LYS A 390 -13.20 -44.93 23.15
N ALA A 391 -12.39 -45.98 23.13
CA ALA A 391 -11.57 -46.36 24.28
C ALA A 391 -10.52 -45.28 24.61
N LEU A 392 -9.85 -44.75 23.59
CA LEU A 392 -8.87 -43.66 23.74
C LEU A 392 -9.53 -42.37 24.26
N LEU A 393 -10.62 -41.93 23.64
CA LEU A 393 -11.34 -40.72 24.04
C LEU A 393 -11.86 -40.82 25.47
N LYS A 394 -12.34 -42.00 25.88
CA LYS A 394 -12.73 -42.26 27.27
C LYS A 394 -11.57 -42.09 28.25
N HIS A 395 -10.36 -42.54 27.90
CA HIS A 395 -9.16 -42.33 28.73
C HIS A 395 -8.81 -40.83 28.85
N LEU A 396 -9.04 -40.06 27.79
CA LEU A 396 -8.84 -38.61 27.76
C LEU A 396 -10.01 -37.82 28.35
N ARG A 397 -11.06 -38.49 28.86
CA ARG A 397 -12.30 -37.89 29.39
C ARG A 397 -13.08 -37.07 28.36
N ILE A 398 -12.96 -37.43 27.09
CA ILE A 398 -13.66 -36.81 25.96
C ILE A 398 -14.87 -37.66 25.59
N PHE A 399 -16.05 -37.05 25.54
CA PHE A 399 -17.31 -37.73 25.24
C PHE A 399 -18.00 -37.05 24.06
N LEU A 400 -18.09 -37.76 22.94
CA LEU A 400 -18.75 -37.29 21.72
C LEU A 400 -20.14 -37.91 21.56
N PRO A 401 -21.10 -37.20 20.94
CA PRO A 401 -22.41 -37.76 20.64
C PRO A 401 -22.26 -38.94 19.65
N PRO A 402 -23.12 -39.98 19.72
CA PRO A 402 -23.03 -41.14 18.83
C PRO A 402 -23.06 -40.79 17.33
N ALA A 403 -23.72 -39.69 16.95
CA ALA A 403 -23.77 -39.18 15.58
C ALA A 403 -22.42 -38.67 15.07
N ALA A 404 -21.57 -38.10 15.95
CA ALA A 404 -20.26 -37.58 15.55
C ALA A 404 -19.34 -38.68 15.02
N TYR A 405 -19.41 -39.91 15.56
CA TYR A 405 -18.59 -41.02 15.06
C TYR A 405 -18.96 -41.49 13.65
N LYS A 406 -20.06 -41.00 13.09
CA LYS A 406 -20.50 -41.29 11.72
C LYS A 406 -20.18 -40.16 10.73
N SER A 407 -19.68 -39.03 11.21
CA SER A 407 -19.26 -37.93 10.33
C SER A 407 -17.99 -38.29 9.58
N ASP A 408 -17.70 -37.52 8.54
CA ASP A 408 -16.43 -37.61 7.84
C ASP A 408 -15.24 -37.32 8.76
N VAL A 409 -14.07 -37.79 8.33
CA VAL A 409 -12.83 -37.75 9.11
C VAL A 409 -12.42 -36.33 9.48
N ARG A 410 -12.59 -35.35 8.57
CA ARG A 410 -12.20 -33.95 8.80
C ARG A 410 -13.03 -33.28 9.90
N PRO A 411 -14.39 -33.25 9.82
CA PRO A 411 -15.23 -32.78 10.92
C PRO A 411 -14.97 -33.51 12.24
N LEU A 412 -14.85 -34.84 12.21
CA LEU A 412 -14.59 -35.64 13.40
C LEU A 412 -13.25 -35.26 14.05
N LEU A 413 -12.20 -35.09 13.25
CA LEU A 413 -10.88 -34.69 13.71
C LEU A 413 -10.94 -33.31 14.38
N ARG A 414 -11.61 -32.35 13.75
CA ARG A 414 -11.79 -31.00 14.31
C ARG A 414 -12.52 -31.05 15.65
N MET A 415 -13.62 -31.82 15.75
CA MET A 415 -14.36 -31.98 17.01
C MET A 415 -13.52 -32.63 18.12
N VAL A 416 -12.77 -33.69 17.79
CA VAL A 416 -11.88 -34.37 18.74
C VAL A 416 -10.79 -33.42 19.23
N MET A 417 -10.14 -32.70 18.32
CA MET A 417 -9.05 -31.78 18.67
C MET A 417 -9.56 -30.60 19.49
N HIS A 418 -10.69 -30.00 19.11
CA HIS A 418 -11.31 -28.92 19.88
C HIS A 418 -11.67 -29.37 21.31
N GLN A 419 -12.24 -30.57 21.50
CA GLN A 419 -12.51 -31.07 22.86
C GLN A 419 -11.24 -31.45 23.64
N PHE A 420 -10.17 -31.85 22.95
CA PHE A 420 -8.91 -32.21 23.59
C PHE A 420 -8.16 -30.98 24.09
N PHE A 421 -7.97 -29.97 23.24
CA PHE A 421 -7.24 -28.75 23.57
C PHE A 421 -8.10 -27.72 24.34
N GLY A 422 -9.40 -27.67 24.05
CA GLY A 422 -10.30 -26.66 24.59
C GLY A 422 -10.05 -25.28 23.99
N ASP A 423 -10.23 -24.26 24.83
CA ASP A 423 -10.07 -22.86 24.50
C ASP A 423 -8.62 -22.48 24.14
N ALA A 424 -8.44 -21.48 23.28
CA ALA A 424 -7.15 -21.03 22.78
C ALA A 424 -6.34 -20.18 23.80
N THR A 425 -6.34 -20.54 25.08
CA THR A 425 -5.69 -19.77 26.17
C THR A 425 -4.19 -19.57 25.97
N GLY A 426 -3.51 -20.54 25.35
CA GLY A 426 -2.09 -20.42 25.01
C GLY A 426 -1.80 -19.30 24.00
N LEU A 427 -2.74 -18.99 23.10
CA LEU A 427 -2.62 -17.86 22.18
C LEU A 427 -2.85 -16.54 22.92
N VAL A 428 -3.76 -16.53 23.90
CA VAL A 428 -3.98 -15.35 24.76
C VAL A 428 -2.75 -15.02 25.59
N ASP A 429 -2.07 -16.04 26.14
CA ASP A 429 -0.79 -15.84 26.84
C ASP A 429 0.26 -15.16 25.94
N LEU A 430 0.30 -15.49 24.64
CA LEU A 430 1.17 -14.81 23.67
C LEU A 430 0.78 -13.34 23.49
N PHE A 431 -0.51 -13.05 23.33
CA PHE A 431 -0.98 -11.66 23.23
C PHE A 431 -0.66 -10.85 24.49
N VAL A 432 -0.81 -11.45 25.66
CA VAL A 432 -0.50 -10.80 26.95
C VAL A 432 0.99 -10.56 27.14
N SER A 433 1.84 -11.41 26.54
CA SER A 433 3.31 -11.23 26.55
C SER A 433 3.79 -10.02 25.74
N LEU A 434 2.97 -9.55 24.78
CA LEU A 434 3.20 -8.29 24.08
C LEU A 434 2.88 -7.09 24.99
N PRO A 435 3.45 -5.90 24.72
CA PRO A 435 3.19 -4.71 25.52
C PRO A 435 1.69 -4.38 25.60
N SER A 436 1.25 -3.87 26.74
CA SER A 436 -0.07 -3.26 26.88
C SER A 436 -0.17 -1.97 26.08
N ALA A 437 -1.40 -1.50 25.87
CA ALA A 437 -1.63 -0.21 25.22
C ALA A 437 -0.90 0.95 25.94
N LEU A 438 -0.79 0.88 27.26
CA LEU A 438 -0.03 1.83 28.07
C LEU A 438 1.48 1.77 27.78
N ALA A 439 2.07 0.58 27.80
CA ALA A 439 3.51 0.40 27.58
C ALA A 439 3.92 0.67 26.13
N GLY A 440 3.06 0.34 25.17
CA GLY A 440 3.28 0.55 23.73
C GLY A 440 3.08 1.99 23.27
N ALA A 441 2.26 2.79 23.96
CA ALA A 441 1.98 4.18 23.60
C ALA A 441 3.25 5.04 23.54
N ALA A 442 4.15 4.91 24.53
CA ALA A 442 5.40 5.67 24.57
C ALA A 442 6.27 5.42 23.33
N ARG A 443 6.33 4.18 22.83
CA ARG A 443 7.10 3.83 21.63
C ARG A 443 6.53 4.48 20.38
N LEU A 444 5.20 4.48 20.23
CA LEU A 444 4.51 5.02 19.07
C LEU A 444 4.51 6.55 19.10
N ALA A 445 4.26 7.15 20.26
CA ALA A 445 4.34 8.59 20.46
C ALA A 445 5.76 9.13 20.20
N ALA A 446 6.80 8.41 20.64
CA ALA A 446 8.20 8.81 20.43
C ALA A 446 8.65 8.89 18.96
N LYS A 447 7.83 8.42 18.02
CA LYS A 447 8.08 8.55 16.57
C LYS A 447 7.49 9.82 15.97
N ALA A 448 6.73 10.60 16.73
CA ALA A 448 6.22 11.90 16.32
C ALA A 448 7.32 12.97 16.35
N VAL A 449 7.15 14.03 15.56
CA VAL A 449 8.10 15.16 15.43
C VAL A 449 8.48 15.69 16.82
N PRO A 450 9.77 15.97 17.10
CA PRO A 450 10.28 16.29 18.43
C PRO A 450 9.90 17.73 18.84
N SER A 451 8.65 17.95 19.21
CA SER A 451 8.27 19.06 20.07
C SER A 451 7.67 18.48 21.36
N PRO A 452 8.29 18.67 22.54
CA PRO A 452 7.74 18.19 23.81
C PRO A 452 6.52 19.04 24.19
N SER A 453 5.42 18.78 23.50
CA SER A 453 4.12 19.42 23.69
C SER A 453 3.37 18.72 24.83
N ARG A 454 2.38 19.39 25.42
CA ARG A 454 1.57 18.77 26.47
C ARG A 454 0.77 17.59 25.89
N ALA A 455 0.28 17.74 24.66
CA ALA A 455 -0.39 16.66 23.95
C ALA A 455 0.53 15.46 23.69
N TYR A 456 1.79 15.69 23.33
CA TYR A 456 2.78 14.62 23.13
C TYR A 456 3.05 13.82 24.40
N THR A 457 3.27 14.52 25.51
CA THR A 457 3.55 13.85 26.79
C THR A 457 2.35 13.05 27.29
N ALA A 458 1.12 13.55 27.10
CA ALA A 458 -0.10 12.84 27.42
C ALA A 458 -0.34 11.62 26.51
N ALA A 459 -0.05 11.73 25.22
CA ALA A 459 -0.10 10.62 24.26
C ALA A 459 0.93 9.53 24.59
N ALA A 460 2.15 9.90 24.96
CA ALA A 460 3.17 8.94 25.38
C ALA A 460 2.80 8.21 26.68
N ALA A 461 2.08 8.89 27.57
CA ALA A 461 1.58 8.32 28.83
C ALA A 461 0.25 7.57 28.69
N CYS A 462 -0.38 7.57 27.50
CA CYS A 462 -1.70 6.99 27.27
C CYS A 462 -2.77 7.53 28.27
N ASP A 463 -2.72 8.83 28.56
CA ASP A 463 -3.60 9.45 29.56
C ASP A 463 -5.00 9.70 28.99
N ALA A 464 -6.00 9.02 29.54
CA ALA A 464 -7.42 9.14 29.15
C ALA A 464 -8.06 10.48 29.57
N GLN A 465 -7.47 11.20 30.53
CA GLN A 465 -7.90 12.54 30.97
C GLN A 465 -7.07 13.66 30.32
N GLY A 466 -6.12 13.30 29.47
CA GLY A 466 -5.29 14.23 28.72
C GLY A 466 -6.04 14.88 27.54
N PRO A 467 -5.37 15.78 26.80
CA PRO A 467 -5.89 16.31 25.54
C PRO A 467 -6.18 15.19 24.53
N LEU A 468 -7.30 15.28 23.81
CA LEU A 468 -7.67 14.29 22.82
C LEU A 468 -6.67 14.28 21.65
N VAL A 469 -6.09 13.11 21.39
CA VAL A 469 -5.24 12.82 20.22
C VAL A 469 -5.60 11.44 19.67
N VAL A 470 -6.03 11.38 18.42
CA VAL A 470 -6.38 10.14 17.71
C VAL A 470 -5.59 10.07 16.40
N GLN A 471 -5.04 8.91 16.07
CA GLN A 471 -4.43 8.67 14.76
C GLN A 471 -5.34 7.83 13.90
N VAL A 472 -5.74 8.35 12.75
CA VAL A 472 -6.47 7.60 11.72
C VAL A 472 -5.49 7.14 10.65
N THR A 473 -5.46 5.85 10.36
CA THR A 473 -4.60 5.27 9.31
C THR A 473 -5.37 4.61 8.18
N LYS A 474 -6.68 4.38 8.36
CA LYS A 474 -7.51 3.64 7.41
C LYS A 474 -8.94 4.17 7.37
N LEU A 475 -9.55 4.14 6.20
CA LEU A 475 -10.97 4.41 5.99
C LEU A 475 -11.66 3.14 5.48
N PHE A 476 -12.71 2.71 6.18
CA PHE A 476 -13.53 1.58 5.75
C PHE A 476 -14.82 2.06 5.09
N PRO A 477 -15.15 1.62 3.87
CA PRO A 477 -16.43 1.95 3.25
C PRO A 477 -17.57 1.31 4.03
N THR A 478 -18.72 1.97 4.05
CA THR A 478 -19.98 1.42 4.54
C THR A 478 -20.50 0.32 3.59
N LYS A 479 -21.50 -0.47 4.03
CA LYS A 479 -22.08 -1.58 3.25
C LYS A 479 -22.59 -1.18 1.86
N ASP A 480 -23.09 0.04 1.75
CA ASP A 480 -23.61 0.68 0.53
C ASP A 480 -22.52 1.46 -0.25
N ALA A 481 -21.29 1.51 0.27
CA ALA A 481 -20.15 2.23 -0.29
C ALA A 481 -20.35 3.73 -0.52
N ALA A 482 -21.37 4.33 0.12
CA ALA A 482 -21.66 5.75 0.00
C ALA A 482 -20.76 6.61 0.89
N ALA A 483 -20.45 6.12 2.11
CA ALA A 483 -19.68 6.83 3.11
C ALA A 483 -18.49 5.98 3.61
N PHE A 484 -17.61 6.62 4.38
CA PHE A 484 -16.47 5.98 5.01
C PHE A 484 -16.49 6.16 6.52
N ARG A 485 -16.08 5.12 7.24
CA ARG A 485 -15.81 5.13 8.68
C ARG A 485 -14.30 5.23 8.88
N ALA A 486 -13.84 6.22 9.64
CA ALA A 486 -12.43 6.42 9.90
C ALA A 486 -11.95 5.49 11.03
N TYR A 487 -10.95 4.66 10.76
CA TYR A 487 -10.39 3.71 11.71
C TYR A 487 -9.04 4.17 12.24
N GLY A 488 -8.92 4.16 13.57
CA GLY A 488 -7.75 4.72 14.24
C GLY A 488 -7.59 4.29 15.68
N ARG A 489 -6.59 4.87 16.34
CA ARG A 489 -6.28 4.65 17.76
C ARG A 489 -6.37 5.95 18.54
N VAL A 490 -7.04 5.91 19.69
CA VAL A 490 -7.02 7.00 20.68
C VAL A 490 -5.71 6.90 21.47
N PHE A 491 -4.81 7.86 21.32
CA PHE A 491 -3.53 7.90 22.03
C PHE A 491 -3.61 8.65 23.36
N SER A 492 -4.42 9.71 23.42
CA SER A 492 -4.69 10.45 24.65
C SER A 492 -6.11 11.01 24.63
N GLY A 493 -6.63 11.30 25.82
CA GLY A 493 -7.99 11.77 26.03
C GLY A 493 -9.03 10.66 25.88
N THR A 494 -10.29 11.08 25.83
CA THR A 494 -11.44 10.23 25.58
C THR A 494 -12.28 10.89 24.49
N ILE A 495 -12.57 10.17 23.42
CA ILE A 495 -13.43 10.66 22.34
C ILE A 495 -14.88 10.31 22.63
N SER A 496 -15.79 11.26 22.43
CA SER A 496 -17.24 11.10 22.62
C SER A 496 -17.99 11.44 21.32
N SER A 497 -19.15 10.80 21.12
CA SER A 497 -20.07 11.20 20.06
C SER A 497 -20.59 12.62 20.34
N GLY A 498 -20.58 13.47 19.30
CA GLY A 498 -20.89 14.89 19.35
C GLY A 498 -19.68 15.81 19.55
N ASP A 499 -18.47 15.28 19.77
CA ASP A 499 -17.28 16.10 19.97
C ASP A 499 -16.92 16.88 18.70
N ALA A 500 -16.57 18.16 18.88
CA ALA A 500 -15.97 18.98 17.83
C ALA A 500 -14.45 18.79 17.83
N VAL A 501 -13.89 18.42 16.67
CA VAL A 501 -12.49 18.01 16.54
C VAL A 501 -11.78 18.74 15.39
N LYS A 502 -10.46 18.89 15.53
CA LYS A 502 -9.57 19.34 14.45
C LYS A 502 -9.01 18.11 13.75
N VAL A 503 -9.25 17.98 12.45
CA VAL A 503 -8.66 16.96 11.59
C VAL A 503 -7.45 17.58 10.89
N LEU A 504 -6.26 17.04 11.18
CA LEU A 504 -4.99 17.47 10.61
C LEU A 504 -4.59 16.51 9.49
N GLY A 505 -4.47 17.04 8.27
CA GLY A 505 -3.98 16.30 7.11
C GLY A 505 -2.46 16.10 7.14
N ALA A 506 -1.94 15.44 6.09
CA ALA A 506 -0.53 15.03 6.03
C ALA A 506 0.45 16.19 5.76
N THR A 507 -0.05 17.31 5.19
CA THR A 507 0.75 18.49 4.86
C THR A 507 0.69 19.58 5.92
N PHE A 508 -0.14 19.38 6.96
CA PHE A 508 -0.26 20.30 8.08
C PHE A 508 1.08 20.59 8.75
N THR A 509 1.36 21.88 8.96
CA THR A 509 2.47 22.35 9.81
C THR A 509 1.98 23.43 10.76
N GLN A 510 2.76 23.77 11.79
CA GLN A 510 2.37 24.84 12.73
C GLN A 510 2.38 26.23 12.09
N ASP A 511 3.10 26.40 10.98
CA ASP A 511 3.18 27.64 10.22
C ASP A 511 2.12 27.72 9.12
N ASP A 512 1.58 26.58 8.70
CA ASP A 512 0.60 26.44 7.61
C ASP A 512 -0.59 25.57 8.06
N GLU A 513 -1.69 26.25 8.39
CA GLU A 513 -2.93 25.66 8.89
C GLU A 513 -3.94 25.33 7.76
N GLU A 514 -3.58 25.43 6.48
CA GLU A 514 -4.51 25.19 5.36
C GLU A 514 -5.06 23.75 5.35
N ASP A 515 -4.25 22.77 5.76
CA ASP A 515 -4.59 21.35 5.82
C ASP A 515 -5.22 20.93 7.18
N MET A 516 -5.88 21.89 7.86
CA MET A 516 -6.62 21.70 9.11
C MET A 516 -8.10 22.01 8.91
N VAL A 517 -8.96 21.03 9.20
CA VAL A 517 -10.42 21.17 9.06
C VAL A 517 -11.11 20.86 10.40
N LEU A 518 -12.11 21.68 10.75
CA LEU A 518 -12.97 21.42 11.90
C LEU A 518 -14.13 20.51 11.48
N GLU A 519 -14.29 19.40 12.18
CA GLU A 519 -15.33 18.40 11.92
C GLU A 519 -16.04 18.00 13.23
N HIS A 520 -17.19 17.36 13.10
CA HIS A 520 -17.92 16.77 14.22
C HIS A 520 -17.88 15.25 14.15
N VAL A 521 -17.73 14.62 15.32
CA VAL A 521 -17.80 13.17 15.46
C VAL A 521 -19.25 12.77 15.64
N ASP A 522 -19.88 12.25 14.60
CA ASP A 522 -21.30 11.87 14.67
C ASP A 522 -21.49 10.64 15.55
N ASP A 523 -20.74 9.58 15.25
CA ASP A 523 -20.92 8.26 15.84
C ASP A 523 -19.57 7.60 16.15
N LEU A 524 -19.57 6.73 17.16
CA LEU A 524 -18.42 5.95 17.59
C LEU A 524 -18.76 4.46 17.63
N TRP A 525 -17.88 3.65 17.07
CA TRP A 525 -18.03 2.19 17.12
C TRP A 525 -16.74 1.46 17.44
N ILE A 526 -16.91 0.26 18.00
CA ILE A 526 -15.87 -0.76 18.16
C ILE A 526 -16.06 -1.78 17.04
N ALA A 527 -15.02 -1.98 16.23
CA ALA A 527 -15.07 -2.85 15.08
C ALA A 527 -15.04 -4.34 15.47
N HIS A 528 -15.98 -5.12 14.95
CA HIS A 528 -15.99 -6.60 15.05
C HIS A 528 -16.13 -7.23 13.66
N SER A 529 -15.48 -6.63 12.66
CA SER A 529 -15.52 -7.05 11.26
C SER A 529 -16.94 -7.07 10.69
N ARG A 530 -17.72 -8.15 10.84
CA ARG A 530 -19.09 -8.29 10.32
C ARG A 530 -20.15 -7.48 11.06
N TYR A 531 -19.84 -6.95 12.23
CA TYR A 531 -20.74 -6.05 12.94
C TYR A 531 -19.94 -5.00 13.70
N VAL A 532 -20.63 -3.96 14.14
CA VAL A 532 -20.05 -2.85 14.90
C VAL A 532 -20.81 -2.67 16.21
N ILE A 533 -20.09 -2.46 17.31
CA ILE A 533 -20.70 -2.17 18.60
C ILE A 533 -20.71 -0.65 18.80
N PRO A 534 -21.88 0.00 18.89
CA PRO A 534 -21.94 1.43 19.16
C PRO A 534 -21.45 1.73 20.57
N ALA A 535 -20.66 2.79 20.71
CA ALA A 535 -20.14 3.27 21.99
C ALA A 535 -20.43 4.78 22.12
N GLN A 536 -20.61 5.28 23.34
CA GLN A 536 -20.76 6.71 23.56
C GLN A 536 -19.43 7.42 23.78
N ARG A 537 -18.46 6.71 24.38
CA ARG A 537 -17.15 7.22 24.77
C ARG A 537 -16.10 6.13 24.63
N ILE A 538 -14.95 6.44 24.06
CA ILE A 538 -13.83 5.50 23.93
C ILE A 538 -12.54 6.17 24.48
N PRO A 539 -11.93 5.62 25.54
CA PRO A 539 -10.74 6.20 26.17
C PRO A 539 -9.45 5.82 25.45
N ALA A 540 -8.36 6.52 25.80
CA ALA A 540 -7.00 6.26 25.33
C ALA A 540 -6.59 4.78 25.44
N GLY A 541 -5.82 4.33 24.45
CA GLY A 541 -5.31 2.97 24.33
C GLY A 541 -6.14 2.03 23.45
N ASN A 542 -7.36 2.43 23.07
CA ASN A 542 -8.27 1.61 22.27
C ASN A 542 -8.27 1.98 20.79
N LEU A 543 -8.65 1.00 19.96
CA LEU A 543 -8.96 1.21 18.54
C LEU A 543 -10.43 1.60 18.38
N VAL A 544 -10.72 2.45 17.40
CA VAL A 544 -12.04 3.07 17.23
C VAL A 544 -12.38 3.27 15.76
N LEU A 545 -13.67 3.12 15.42
CA LEU A 545 -14.28 3.59 14.18
C LEU A 545 -15.06 4.89 14.44
N LEU A 546 -14.80 5.92 13.65
CA LEU A 546 -15.40 7.25 13.74
C LEU A 546 -16.31 7.53 12.53
N GLY A 547 -17.51 8.03 12.79
CA GLY A 547 -18.41 8.62 11.79
C GLY A 547 -18.25 10.15 11.70
N GLY A 548 -18.66 10.74 10.58
CA GLY A 548 -18.67 12.19 10.35
C GLY A 548 -17.35 12.79 9.84
N VAL A 549 -16.20 12.28 10.28
CA VAL A 549 -14.88 12.90 10.02
C VAL A 549 -14.20 12.51 8.69
N SER A 550 -14.84 11.71 7.84
CA SER A 550 -14.19 11.11 6.66
C SER A 550 -14.01 12.05 5.46
N ALA A 551 -14.71 13.19 5.42
CA ALA A 551 -14.74 14.07 4.26
C ALA A 551 -13.37 14.68 3.97
N SER A 552 -12.73 15.23 4.99
CA SER A 552 -11.40 15.86 4.98
C SER A 552 -10.23 14.86 4.95
N ILE A 553 -10.46 13.59 5.30
CA ILE A 553 -9.38 12.58 5.34
C ILE A 553 -9.23 11.93 3.96
N VAL A 554 -8.01 11.95 3.43
CA VAL A 554 -7.64 11.21 2.20
C VAL A 554 -7.09 9.83 2.56
N LYS A 555 -5.86 9.73 3.10
CA LYS A 555 -5.23 8.45 3.43
C LYS A 555 -5.15 8.17 4.94
N GLY A 556 -4.86 9.21 5.70
CA GLY A 556 -4.76 9.19 7.15
C GLY A 556 -4.73 10.61 7.69
N ALA A 557 -4.96 10.76 8.99
CA ALA A 557 -5.03 12.06 9.65
C ALA A 557 -4.71 11.92 11.14
N THR A 558 -4.30 13.03 11.74
CA THR A 558 -4.28 13.17 13.21
C THR A 558 -5.47 14.01 13.64
N ILE A 559 -6.28 13.49 14.55
CA ILE A 559 -7.44 14.20 15.09
C ILE A 559 -7.10 14.69 16.49
N CYS A 560 -7.33 15.98 16.73
CA CYS A 560 -7.07 16.64 18.01
C CYS A 560 -8.34 17.31 18.55
N ALA A 561 -8.39 17.55 19.87
CA ALA A 561 -9.45 18.38 20.46
C ALA A 561 -9.47 19.78 19.81
N GLN A 562 -10.66 20.32 19.54
CA GLN A 562 -10.81 21.70 19.06
C GLN A 562 -10.20 22.73 20.02
N THR A 563 -10.30 22.48 21.32
CA THR A 563 -9.78 23.35 22.39
C THR A 563 -8.26 23.41 22.45
N LEU A 564 -7.55 22.52 21.75
CA LEU A 564 -6.10 22.50 21.72
C LEU A 564 -5.57 23.70 20.89
N PRO A 565 -4.68 24.55 21.43
CA PRO A 565 -4.08 25.62 20.65
C PRO A 565 -3.17 25.06 19.55
N SER A 566 -3.07 25.76 18.40
CA SER A 566 -2.28 25.30 17.26
C SER A 566 -0.78 25.13 17.58
N SER A 567 -0.27 25.87 18.57
CA SER A 567 1.10 25.71 19.06
C SER A 567 1.37 24.37 19.75
N ASP A 568 0.33 23.70 20.24
CA ASP A 568 0.40 22.40 20.95
C ASP A 568 -0.14 21.25 20.07
N THR A 569 -0.72 21.55 18.90
CA THR A 569 -1.07 20.54 17.88
C THR A 569 0.18 20.08 17.15
N TYR A 570 0.29 18.78 16.94
CA TYR A 570 1.36 18.16 16.17
C TYR A 570 0.82 16.98 15.37
N LEU A 571 1.46 16.69 14.25
CA LEU A 571 1.12 15.55 13.41
C LEU A 571 1.79 14.28 13.95
N LEU A 572 1.02 13.20 14.11
CA LEU A 572 1.60 11.89 14.30
C LEU A 572 2.19 11.40 12.97
N ARG A 573 3.37 10.79 13.02
CA ARG A 573 4.08 10.34 11.82
C ARG A 573 3.16 9.47 10.94
N PRO A 574 3.03 9.76 9.63
CA PRO A 574 2.22 8.95 8.73
C PRO A 574 2.81 7.53 8.59
N PRO A 575 2.01 6.53 8.17
CA PRO A 575 2.47 5.17 8.05
C PRO A 575 3.65 5.02 7.07
N VAL A 576 4.79 4.54 7.57
CA VAL A 576 5.92 4.15 6.73
C VAL A 576 5.54 2.90 5.93
N GLN A 577 5.60 3.00 4.60
CA GLN A 577 5.20 1.92 3.70
C GLN A 577 6.27 0.83 3.62
N LEU A 578 5.84 -0.41 3.35
CA LEU A 578 6.74 -1.56 3.16
C LEU A 578 7.19 -1.73 1.69
N THR A 579 6.46 -1.12 0.76
CA THR A 579 6.67 -1.23 -0.69
C THR A 579 6.28 0.09 -1.37
N GLU A 580 6.54 0.21 -2.67
CA GLU A 580 6.25 1.39 -3.48
C GLU A 580 5.25 1.04 -4.59
N SER A 581 4.41 2.00 -4.98
CA SER A 581 3.51 1.90 -6.12
C SER A 581 4.27 2.19 -7.42
N VAL A 582 4.53 1.14 -8.19
CA VAL A 582 5.33 1.22 -9.43
C VAL A 582 4.55 0.94 -10.70
N LEU A 583 3.44 0.19 -10.62
CA LEU A 583 2.63 -0.15 -11.78
C LEU A 583 1.62 0.97 -12.05
N LYS A 584 1.59 1.50 -13.28
CA LYS A 584 0.81 2.66 -13.70
C LYS A 584 -0.17 2.27 -14.80
N VAL A 585 -1.42 2.67 -14.65
CA VAL A 585 -2.51 2.42 -15.61
C VAL A 585 -3.27 3.73 -15.86
N ALA A 586 -3.59 4.07 -17.11
CA ALA A 586 -4.53 5.16 -17.39
C ALA A 586 -5.96 4.63 -17.46
N VAL A 587 -6.88 5.47 -17.00
CA VAL A 587 -8.31 5.20 -16.94
C VAL A 587 -9.10 6.37 -17.50
N GLU A 588 -10.07 6.03 -18.34
CA GLU A 588 -10.98 7.00 -18.94
C GLU A 588 -12.40 6.41 -18.94
N PRO A 589 -13.45 7.23 -18.75
CA PRO A 589 -14.80 6.72 -18.89
C PRO A 589 -15.06 6.37 -20.35
N LEU A 590 -15.85 5.33 -20.61
CA LEU A 590 -16.28 5.01 -21.97
C LEU A 590 -17.07 6.19 -22.57
N ASN A 591 -17.94 6.79 -21.76
CA ASN A 591 -18.73 7.98 -22.07
C ASN A 591 -18.15 9.23 -21.36
N PRO A 592 -17.61 10.21 -22.10
CA PRO A 592 -16.99 11.41 -21.49
C PRO A 592 -17.91 12.22 -20.56
N SER A 593 -19.23 12.19 -20.79
CA SER A 593 -20.23 12.82 -19.91
C SER A 593 -20.24 12.28 -18.48
N GLU A 594 -19.76 11.07 -18.27
CA GLU A 594 -19.72 10.40 -16.96
C GLU A 594 -18.44 10.68 -16.17
N LEU A 595 -17.56 11.53 -16.69
CA LEU A 595 -16.30 11.90 -16.05
C LEU A 595 -16.45 12.32 -14.57
N PRO A 596 -17.46 13.13 -14.16
CA PRO A 596 -17.64 13.48 -12.76
C PRO A 596 -17.88 12.27 -11.84
N ARG A 597 -18.58 11.24 -12.32
CA ARG A 597 -18.81 9.99 -11.57
C ARG A 597 -17.52 9.18 -11.45
N MET A 598 -16.73 9.13 -12.51
CA MET A 598 -15.41 8.50 -12.47
C MET A 598 -14.50 9.20 -11.46
N LEU A 599 -14.46 10.53 -11.45
CA LEU A 599 -13.64 11.33 -10.53
C LEU A 599 -14.06 11.14 -9.06
N ASP A 600 -15.35 11.07 -8.77
CA ASP A 600 -15.84 10.72 -7.44
C ASP A 600 -15.40 9.29 -7.04
N GLY A 601 -15.54 8.32 -7.96
CA GLY A 601 -15.04 6.97 -7.78
C GLY A 601 -13.53 6.91 -7.50
N LEU A 602 -12.73 7.66 -8.25
CA LEU A 602 -11.28 7.77 -8.09
C LEU A 602 -10.89 8.32 -6.71
N ARG A 603 -11.61 9.35 -6.22
CA ARG A 603 -11.42 9.86 -4.86
C ARG A 603 -11.75 8.81 -3.81
N LYS A 604 -12.82 8.04 -3.99
CA LYS A 604 -13.23 6.97 -3.06
C LYS A 604 -12.25 5.80 -3.02
N VAL A 605 -11.73 5.35 -4.17
CA VAL A 605 -10.68 4.31 -4.16
C VAL A 605 -9.37 4.82 -3.55
N ASN A 606 -9.00 6.09 -3.79
CA ASN A 606 -7.81 6.71 -3.17
C ASN A 606 -7.93 6.80 -1.64
N LYS A 607 -9.17 6.92 -1.10
CA LYS A 607 -9.47 6.81 0.33
C LYS A 607 -9.41 5.37 0.84
N ALA A 608 -9.90 4.43 0.04
CA ALA A 608 -9.96 3.02 0.41
C ALA A 608 -8.59 2.33 0.37
N TYR A 609 -7.65 2.75 -0.49
CA TYR A 609 -6.38 2.07 -0.73
C TYR A 609 -5.18 2.95 -0.35
N PRO A 610 -4.42 2.65 0.73
CA PRO A 610 -3.39 3.55 1.26
C PRO A 610 -2.25 3.86 0.28
N LEU A 611 -1.79 2.88 -0.50
CA LEU A 611 -0.70 3.08 -1.48
C LEU A 611 -1.18 3.50 -2.88
N LEU A 612 -2.48 3.50 -3.15
CA LEU A 612 -2.99 3.96 -4.44
C LEU A 612 -2.66 5.44 -4.61
N GLU A 613 -2.15 5.82 -5.78
CA GLU A 613 -2.00 7.22 -6.16
C GLU A 613 -2.83 7.46 -7.41
N THR A 614 -3.59 8.55 -7.41
CA THR A 614 -4.34 9.00 -8.58
C THR A 614 -3.73 10.32 -9.02
N ARG A 615 -3.37 10.45 -10.30
CA ARG A 615 -2.79 11.66 -10.88
C ARG A 615 -3.54 12.03 -12.15
N VAL A 616 -3.53 13.32 -12.46
CA VAL A 616 -3.98 13.84 -13.75
C VAL A 616 -2.73 14.34 -14.46
N GLU A 617 -2.43 13.76 -15.60
CA GLU A 617 -1.30 14.18 -16.43
C GLU A 617 -1.66 15.45 -17.22
N GLU A 618 -0.66 16.14 -17.78
CA GLU A 618 -0.89 17.36 -18.57
C GLU A 618 -1.73 17.11 -19.83
N SER A 619 -1.71 15.88 -20.36
CA SER A 619 -2.57 15.44 -21.47
C SER A 619 -4.06 15.35 -21.10
N GLY A 620 -4.40 15.45 -19.80
CA GLY A 620 -5.74 15.20 -19.28
C GLY A 620 -6.03 13.74 -18.96
N GLU A 621 -5.08 12.81 -19.23
CA GLU A 621 -5.22 11.41 -18.84
C GLU A 621 -5.22 11.24 -17.32
N HIS A 622 -6.19 10.47 -16.80
CA HIS A 622 -6.19 10.07 -15.40
C HIS A 622 -5.37 8.80 -15.22
N THR A 623 -4.34 8.84 -14.39
CA THR A 623 -3.45 7.71 -14.15
C THR A 623 -3.54 7.22 -12.71
N MET A 624 -3.45 5.91 -12.53
CA MET A 624 -3.44 5.24 -11.24
C MET A 624 -2.15 4.46 -11.05
N LEU A 625 -1.49 4.63 -9.89
CA LEU A 625 -0.31 3.88 -9.52
C LEU A 625 -0.62 2.92 -8.38
N GLY A 626 -0.21 1.66 -8.55
CA GLY A 626 -0.36 0.59 -7.57
C GLY A 626 0.87 -0.29 -7.46
N THR A 627 0.85 -1.22 -6.51
CA THR A 627 1.99 -2.08 -6.18
C THR A 627 2.24 -3.18 -7.21
N GLY A 628 1.19 -3.70 -7.84
CA GLY A 628 1.25 -4.77 -8.83
C GLY A 628 -0.11 -5.13 -9.42
N GLU A 629 -0.16 -6.14 -10.29
CA GLU A 629 -1.34 -6.47 -11.09
C GLU A 629 -2.58 -6.74 -10.24
N LEU A 630 -2.45 -7.64 -9.26
CA LEU A 630 -3.57 -8.01 -8.38
C LEU A 630 -4.12 -6.81 -7.57
N TYR A 631 -3.26 -5.85 -7.25
CA TYR A 631 -3.67 -4.63 -6.55
C TYR A 631 -4.56 -3.78 -7.44
N LEU A 632 -4.06 -3.44 -8.63
CA LEU A 632 -4.78 -2.59 -9.58
C LEU A 632 -6.06 -3.27 -10.06
N ASP A 633 -6.05 -4.58 -10.29
CA ASP A 633 -7.25 -5.34 -10.65
C ASP A 633 -8.34 -5.25 -9.57
N THR A 634 -7.95 -5.32 -8.29
CA THR A 634 -8.88 -5.11 -7.17
C THR A 634 -9.40 -3.67 -7.11
N VAL A 635 -8.51 -2.68 -7.26
CA VAL A 635 -8.88 -1.26 -7.30
C VAL A 635 -9.82 -0.96 -8.47
N MET A 636 -9.57 -1.55 -9.64
CA MET A 636 -10.40 -1.40 -10.84
C MET A 636 -11.78 -2.01 -10.65
N HIS A 637 -11.85 -3.18 -10.02
CA HIS A 637 -13.13 -3.79 -9.66
C HIS A 637 -13.94 -2.84 -8.77
N ASP A 638 -13.34 -2.30 -7.72
CA ASP A 638 -14.04 -1.40 -6.80
C ASP A 638 -14.39 -0.06 -7.48
N LEU A 639 -13.53 0.47 -8.32
CA LEU A 639 -13.85 1.67 -9.09
C LEU A 639 -15.09 1.44 -9.97
N ARG A 640 -15.09 0.37 -10.77
CA ARG A 640 -16.16 0.06 -11.73
C ARG A 640 -17.47 -0.39 -11.07
N VAL A 641 -17.40 -1.30 -10.11
CA VAL A 641 -18.57 -2.00 -9.56
C VAL A 641 -19.07 -1.35 -8.26
N LEU A 642 -18.15 -0.90 -7.40
CA LEU A 642 -18.50 -0.47 -6.04
C LEU A 642 -18.86 1.03 -5.99
N TYR A 643 -18.04 1.89 -6.60
CA TYR A 643 -18.14 3.34 -6.40
C TYR A 643 -18.76 4.10 -7.57
N SER A 644 -18.35 3.81 -8.81
CA SER A 644 -18.75 4.62 -9.97
C SER A 644 -19.88 4.02 -10.81
N GLU A 645 -20.02 2.68 -10.85
CA GLU A 645 -21.04 1.96 -11.65
C GLU A 645 -21.02 2.33 -13.15
N ILE A 646 -19.84 2.65 -13.69
CA ILE A 646 -19.65 3.01 -15.10
C ILE A 646 -18.67 2.07 -15.79
N GLU A 647 -18.73 2.07 -17.12
CA GLU A 647 -17.74 1.41 -17.95
C GLU A 647 -16.51 2.30 -18.12
N ILE A 648 -15.34 1.72 -17.87
CA ILE A 648 -14.05 2.43 -17.85
C ILE A 648 -13.12 1.76 -18.84
N LYS A 649 -12.61 2.53 -19.80
CA LYS A 649 -11.50 2.15 -20.69
C LYS A 649 -10.20 2.17 -19.89
N ILE A 650 -9.38 1.15 -20.10
CA ILE A 650 -8.12 0.95 -19.39
C ILE A 650 -7.00 0.84 -20.41
N SER A 651 -5.89 1.57 -20.17
CA SER A 651 -4.66 1.39 -20.95
C SER A 651 -3.89 0.15 -20.51
N ASP A 652 -3.00 -0.34 -21.37
CA ASP A 652 -2.02 -1.34 -20.94
C ASP A 652 -1.21 -0.86 -19.72
N PRO A 653 -0.91 -1.75 -18.76
CA PRO A 653 -0.15 -1.38 -17.58
C PRO A 653 1.30 -1.08 -17.95
N VAL A 654 1.73 0.15 -17.65
CA VAL A 654 3.13 0.59 -17.76
C VAL A 654 3.73 0.73 -16.36
N VAL A 655 5.00 1.07 -16.27
CA VAL A 655 5.67 1.30 -14.98
C VAL A 655 6.08 2.75 -14.82
N LYS A 656 6.07 3.23 -13.57
CA LYS A 656 6.75 4.47 -13.18
C LYS A 656 8.25 4.25 -13.36
N LEU A 657 8.89 5.17 -14.06
CA LEU A 657 10.34 5.18 -14.27
C LEU A 657 10.97 6.22 -13.35
N CYS A 658 12.28 6.18 -13.20
CA CYS A 658 13.04 7.29 -12.61
C CYS A 658 14.16 7.71 -13.56
N GLU A 659 14.65 8.93 -13.38
CA GLU A 659 15.78 9.46 -14.14
C GLU A 659 17.04 9.48 -13.26
N THR A 660 18.20 9.14 -13.81
CA THR A 660 19.47 9.14 -13.07
C THR A 660 20.62 9.62 -13.93
N ALA A 661 21.79 9.78 -13.33
CA ALA A 661 23.04 10.15 -14.00
C ALA A 661 24.12 9.14 -13.59
N VAL A 662 24.98 8.73 -14.54
CA VAL A 662 26.02 7.71 -14.28
C VAL A 662 27.40 8.33 -14.09
N GLU A 663 27.66 9.48 -14.72
CA GLU A 663 28.93 10.19 -14.64
C GLU A 663 28.72 11.61 -14.12
N THR A 664 29.80 12.25 -13.66
CA THR A 664 29.78 13.67 -13.29
C THR A 664 29.52 14.53 -14.52
N SER A 665 28.75 15.61 -14.36
CA SER A 665 28.51 16.57 -15.44
C SER A 665 29.81 17.07 -16.05
N ALA A 666 29.95 16.97 -17.38
CA ALA A 666 31.18 17.32 -18.08
C ALA A 666 31.59 18.80 -17.91
N VAL A 667 30.61 19.70 -17.73
CA VAL A 667 30.81 21.14 -17.59
C VAL A 667 29.95 21.69 -16.46
N GLN A 668 30.47 22.71 -15.76
CA GLN A 668 29.73 23.45 -14.75
C GLN A 668 28.60 24.25 -15.40
N CYS A 669 27.36 23.90 -15.09
CA CYS A 669 26.19 24.49 -15.73
C CYS A 669 25.73 25.71 -14.96
N TYR A 670 25.58 26.84 -15.63
CA TYR A 670 25.03 28.04 -15.01
C TYR A 670 23.70 28.45 -15.65
N ALA A 671 22.78 28.95 -14.82
CA ALA A 671 21.54 29.56 -15.27
C ALA A 671 21.43 30.98 -14.71
N VAL A 672 20.93 31.90 -15.54
CA VAL A 672 20.77 33.31 -15.19
C VAL A 672 19.29 33.64 -15.05
N THR A 673 18.94 34.36 -14.01
CA THR A 673 17.55 34.85 -13.79
C THR A 673 17.07 35.74 -14.95
N PRO A 674 15.76 35.77 -15.27
CA PRO A 674 15.22 36.63 -16.34
C PRO A 674 15.63 38.11 -16.24
N ASN A 675 15.78 38.62 -15.01
CA ASN A 675 16.25 39.99 -14.75
C ASN A 675 17.78 40.19 -14.92
N LYS A 676 18.53 39.12 -15.23
CA LYS A 676 19.99 39.08 -15.40
C LYS A 676 20.80 39.53 -14.17
N ARG A 677 20.20 39.51 -12.98
CA ARG A 677 20.86 39.98 -11.74
C ARG A 677 21.38 38.85 -10.86
N ASN A 678 20.91 37.62 -11.04
CA ASN A 678 21.36 36.46 -10.29
C ASN A 678 21.77 35.33 -11.24
N LYS A 679 22.82 34.60 -10.85
CA LYS A 679 23.39 33.47 -11.58
C LYS A 679 23.66 32.33 -10.61
N LEU A 680 23.22 31.11 -10.94
CA LEU A 680 23.46 29.91 -10.14
C LEU A 680 24.24 28.90 -10.98
N THR A 681 25.33 28.36 -10.44
CA THR A 681 26.16 27.35 -11.10
C THR A 681 26.11 26.03 -10.34
N VAL A 682 25.63 24.98 -11.01
CA VAL A 682 25.37 23.66 -10.43
C VAL A 682 26.13 22.57 -11.21
N ILE A 683 26.62 21.58 -10.48
CA ILE A 683 27.18 20.31 -10.99
C ILE A 683 26.27 19.17 -10.53
N ALA A 684 26.09 18.16 -11.38
CA ALA A 684 25.43 16.91 -11.02
C ALA A 684 26.45 15.76 -10.99
N GLU A 685 26.37 14.93 -9.95
CA GLU A 685 27.19 13.73 -9.76
C GLU A 685 26.30 12.54 -9.39
N PRO A 686 26.63 11.31 -9.79
CA PRO A 686 25.95 10.11 -9.28
C PRO A 686 26.15 10.01 -7.77
N LEU A 687 25.09 9.62 -7.06
CA LEU A 687 25.15 9.32 -5.64
C LEU A 687 25.77 7.95 -5.40
N GLU A 688 26.49 7.77 -4.30
CA GLU A 688 27.06 6.46 -3.96
C GLU A 688 25.96 5.42 -3.66
N SER A 689 26.24 4.16 -3.99
CA SER A 689 25.30 3.05 -3.82
C SER A 689 24.83 2.91 -2.37
N GLY A 690 23.52 2.76 -2.18
CA GLY A 690 22.90 2.55 -0.86
C GLY A 690 22.42 3.83 -0.16
N ILE A 691 22.98 5.02 -0.47
CA ILE A 691 22.54 6.27 0.17
C ILE A 691 21.07 6.58 -0.18
N ALA A 692 20.71 6.47 -1.46
CA ALA A 692 19.34 6.71 -1.91
C ALA A 692 18.33 5.81 -1.17
N GLU A 693 18.64 4.52 -1.03
CA GLU A 693 17.79 3.56 -0.30
C GLU A 693 17.69 3.90 1.19
N ASP A 694 18.79 4.31 1.82
CA ASP A 694 18.81 4.67 3.24
C ASP A 694 18.01 5.95 3.53
N ILE A 695 17.97 6.90 2.60
CA ILE A 695 17.13 8.10 2.70
C ILE A 695 15.65 7.72 2.62
N GLU A 696 15.27 6.92 1.62
CA GLU A 696 13.86 6.50 1.42
C GLU A 696 13.36 5.58 2.54
N ARG A 697 14.23 4.76 3.11
CA ARG A 697 13.92 3.92 4.28
C ARG A 697 13.83 4.74 5.58
N HIS A 698 13.99 6.06 5.53
CA HIS A 698 14.07 6.97 6.67
C HIS A 698 15.15 6.58 7.69
N ALA A 699 16.21 5.90 7.25
CA ALA A 699 17.40 5.68 8.08
C ALA A 699 18.23 6.97 8.20
N ILE A 700 18.15 7.83 7.17
CA ILE A 700 18.74 9.16 7.14
C ILE A 700 17.60 10.17 7.06
N ASP A 701 17.62 11.14 7.96
CA ASP A 701 16.58 12.17 8.05
C ASP A 701 17.24 13.56 8.11
N VAL A 702 16.74 14.49 7.29
CA VAL A 702 17.19 15.89 7.22
C VAL A 702 16.92 16.62 8.53
N HIS A 703 15.90 16.21 9.28
CA HIS A 703 15.56 16.82 10.58
C HIS A 703 16.53 16.45 11.70
N LEU A 704 17.44 15.48 11.49
CA LEU A 704 18.49 15.19 12.45
C LEU A 704 19.42 16.40 12.58
N PRO A 705 19.95 16.68 13.79
CA PRO A 705 20.94 17.73 13.98
C PRO A 705 22.12 17.54 13.01
N LEU A 706 22.53 18.61 12.32
CA LEU A 706 23.58 18.57 11.26
C LEU A 706 24.86 17.82 11.67
N ARG A 707 25.24 17.86 12.96
CA ARG A 707 26.40 17.11 13.47
C ARG A 707 26.20 15.59 13.45
N GLN A 708 25.00 15.13 13.78
CA GLN A 708 24.66 13.71 13.75
C GLN A 708 24.53 13.25 12.30
N LEU A 709 23.85 14.02 11.46
CA LEU A 709 23.74 13.74 10.02
C LEU A 709 25.14 13.63 9.39
N ALA A 710 26.01 14.61 9.60
CA ALA A 710 27.37 14.58 9.08
C ALA A 710 28.17 13.37 9.57
N LYS A 711 27.98 12.97 10.83
CA LYS A 711 28.62 11.78 11.40
C LYS A 711 28.16 10.50 10.71
N VAL A 712 26.88 10.37 10.37
CA VAL A 712 26.35 9.22 9.62
C VAL A 712 27.00 9.13 8.25
N PHE A 713 27.07 10.25 7.51
CA PHE A 713 27.70 10.30 6.19
C PHE A 713 29.21 10.02 6.23
N GLN A 714 29.90 10.47 7.28
CA GLN A 714 31.31 10.15 7.49
C GLN A 714 31.55 8.67 7.80
N GLU A 715 30.83 8.11 8.77
CA GLU A 715 31.08 6.76 9.28
C GLU A 715 30.62 5.67 8.31
N ARG A 716 29.48 5.87 7.62
CA ARG A 716 28.91 4.87 6.71
C ARG A 716 29.41 4.99 5.28
N TYR A 717 29.57 6.23 4.78
CA TYR A 717 29.80 6.51 3.36
C TYR A 717 31.14 7.17 3.08
N GLY A 718 31.94 7.46 4.11
CA GLY A 718 33.29 8.04 3.94
C GLY A 718 33.30 9.47 3.42
N TRP A 719 32.20 10.22 3.55
CA TRP A 719 32.12 11.60 3.10
C TRP A 719 33.02 12.54 3.91
N ASP A 720 33.48 13.63 3.26
CA ASP A 720 34.20 14.68 3.97
C ASP A 720 33.29 15.43 4.97
N ALA A 721 33.89 15.87 6.08
CA ALA A 721 33.22 16.60 7.15
C ALA A 721 32.54 17.89 6.66
N LEU A 722 33.17 18.58 5.72
CA LEU A 722 32.68 19.87 5.23
C LEU A 722 31.49 19.67 4.29
N ALA A 723 31.61 18.75 3.33
CA ALA A 723 30.52 18.39 2.42
C ALA A 723 29.29 17.87 3.18
N ALA A 724 29.49 16.97 4.15
CA ALA A 724 28.39 16.38 4.91
C ALA A 724 27.65 17.38 5.82
N ARG A 725 28.30 18.48 6.24
CA ARG A 725 27.66 19.56 7.00
C ARG A 725 26.92 20.56 6.14
N ASN A 726 27.22 20.62 4.85
CA ASN A 726 26.64 21.55 3.90
C ASN A 726 25.49 20.96 3.08
N ILE A 727 24.93 19.83 3.52
CA ILE A 727 23.69 19.28 2.95
C ILE A 727 22.54 20.24 3.25
N TRP A 728 21.87 20.72 2.22
CA TRP A 728 20.77 21.67 2.36
C TRP A 728 19.40 20.99 2.38
N ALA A 729 19.18 20.05 1.47
CA ALA A 729 17.89 19.38 1.32
C ALA A 729 18.05 18.04 0.60
N PHE A 730 17.06 17.16 0.83
CA PHE A 730 16.77 16.05 -0.05
C PHE A 730 15.62 16.41 -1.01
N GLY A 731 15.56 15.72 -2.14
CA GLY A 731 14.55 15.97 -3.18
C GLY A 731 14.14 14.66 -3.89
N PRO A 732 12.90 14.55 -4.41
CA PRO A 732 11.90 15.61 -4.58
C PRO A 732 11.18 16.06 -3.30
N ASP A 733 10.98 15.16 -2.35
CA ASP A 733 10.36 15.47 -1.06
C ASP A 733 11.41 15.40 0.07
N VAL A 734 11.00 15.61 1.33
CA VAL A 734 11.89 15.60 2.51
C VAL A 734 12.70 14.30 2.63
N HIS A 735 12.16 13.19 2.11
CA HIS A 735 12.79 11.87 2.09
C HIS A 735 13.09 11.37 0.68
N GLY A 736 13.28 12.29 -0.27
CA GLY A 736 13.58 11.93 -1.66
C GLY A 736 15.03 11.45 -1.86
N PRO A 737 15.30 10.61 -2.89
CA PRO A 737 16.58 9.92 -3.08
C PRO A 737 17.70 10.78 -3.69
N ASN A 738 17.62 12.12 -3.61
CA ASN A 738 18.61 13.05 -4.16
C ASN A 738 19.14 13.99 -3.07
N ILE A 739 20.36 14.49 -3.25
CA ILE A 739 21.00 15.39 -2.26
C ILE A 739 21.41 16.69 -2.93
N PHE A 740 21.08 17.83 -2.30
CA PHE A 740 21.60 19.13 -2.67
C PHE A 740 22.62 19.64 -1.65
N ILE A 741 23.82 20.00 -2.11
CA ILE A 741 24.96 20.40 -1.28
C ILE A 741 25.46 21.79 -1.69
N ASP A 742 25.78 22.61 -0.69
CA ASP A 742 26.56 23.84 -0.88
C ASP A 742 28.06 23.57 -0.84
N ASP A 743 28.70 23.70 -2.00
CA ASP A 743 30.14 23.55 -2.17
C ASP A 743 30.80 24.86 -2.58
N THR A 744 30.12 26.00 -2.37
CA THR A 744 30.67 27.32 -2.69
C THR A 744 31.77 27.72 -1.70
N LEU A 745 32.85 28.33 -2.19
CA LEU A 745 33.93 28.85 -1.36
C LEU A 745 33.53 30.20 -0.74
N PRO A 746 33.77 30.43 0.58
CA PRO A 746 33.45 31.71 1.23
C PRO A 746 34.18 32.93 0.63
N ASP A 747 35.30 32.71 -0.04
CA ASP A 747 36.11 33.76 -0.68
C ASP A 747 35.50 34.22 -2.02
N GLU A 748 34.68 33.38 -2.66
CA GLU A 748 34.09 33.64 -3.98
C GLU A 748 32.63 34.09 -3.87
N VAL A 749 31.89 33.59 -2.88
CA VAL A 749 30.44 33.84 -2.73
C VAL A 749 30.13 34.42 -1.36
N ASP A 750 29.36 35.51 -1.31
CA ASP A 750 28.83 36.05 -0.05
C ASP A 750 27.79 35.08 0.55
N LYS A 751 28.27 34.26 1.49
CA LYS A 751 27.43 33.29 2.22
C LYS A 751 26.22 33.97 2.86
N LYS A 752 26.32 35.20 3.39
CA LYS A 752 25.15 35.83 4.03
C LYS A 752 24.02 36.05 3.03
N GLN A 753 24.34 36.47 1.80
CA GLN A 753 23.35 36.65 0.75
C GLN A 753 22.81 35.32 0.23
N LEU A 754 23.67 34.32 0.08
CA LEU A 754 23.28 33.00 -0.37
C LEU A 754 22.28 32.33 0.60
N TYR A 755 22.53 32.43 1.91
CA TYR A 755 21.65 31.84 2.93
C TYR A 755 20.26 32.51 2.98
N LEU A 756 20.12 33.77 2.55
CA LEU A 756 18.82 34.45 2.46
C LEU A 756 17.92 33.89 1.36
N VAL A 757 18.51 33.36 0.29
CA VAL A 757 17.78 32.80 -0.87
C VAL A 757 17.74 31.27 -0.86
N ARG A 758 18.29 30.65 0.18
CA ARG A 758 18.44 29.20 0.32
C ARG A 758 17.12 28.45 0.10
N GLU A 759 16.02 28.92 0.70
CA GLU A 759 14.73 28.23 0.61
C GLU A 759 14.15 28.27 -0.81
N TYR A 760 14.35 29.36 -1.57
CA TYR A 760 13.95 29.42 -2.98
C TYR A 760 14.75 28.45 -3.85
N ILE A 761 16.05 28.28 -3.58
CA ILE A 761 16.89 27.32 -4.30
C ILE A 761 16.45 25.89 -3.98
N LYS A 762 16.18 25.59 -2.71
CA LYS A 762 15.66 24.27 -2.29
C LYS A 762 14.34 23.93 -2.98
N GLN A 763 13.39 24.87 -3.03
CA GLN A 763 12.11 24.68 -3.72
C GLN A 763 12.31 24.41 -5.21
N GLY A 764 13.20 25.16 -5.88
CA GLY A 764 13.54 24.92 -7.29
C GLY A 764 14.20 23.57 -7.53
N PHE A 765 15.08 23.13 -6.63
CA PHE A 765 15.71 21.80 -6.67
C PHE A 765 14.72 20.66 -6.44
N GLN A 766 13.84 20.78 -5.44
CA GLN A 766 12.81 19.80 -5.14
C GLN A 766 11.82 19.66 -6.29
N TRP A 767 11.44 20.79 -6.90
CA TRP A 767 10.62 20.78 -8.11
C TRP A 767 11.34 20.12 -9.30
N ALA A 768 12.61 20.47 -9.54
CA ALA A 768 13.40 19.86 -10.61
C ALA A 768 13.51 18.33 -10.44
N THR A 769 13.75 17.85 -9.23
CA THR A 769 13.87 16.41 -8.96
C THR A 769 12.53 15.67 -8.98
N ARG A 770 11.40 16.38 -8.93
CA ARG A 770 10.05 15.77 -9.01
C ARG A 770 9.65 15.45 -10.45
N GLU A 771 9.94 16.36 -11.37
CA GLU A 771 9.60 16.21 -12.79
C GLU A 771 10.80 15.65 -13.57
N GLY A 772 12.05 16.06 -13.35
CA GLY A 772 13.16 15.53 -14.17
C GLY A 772 13.13 16.02 -15.64
N PRO A 773 14.28 16.04 -16.34
CA PRO A 773 14.36 16.62 -17.69
C PRO A 773 14.08 15.67 -18.87
N LEU A 774 14.14 14.33 -18.72
CA LEU A 774 14.00 13.39 -19.84
C LEU A 774 12.54 13.15 -20.21
N CYS A 775 11.67 12.88 -19.25
CA CYS A 775 10.30 12.42 -19.51
C CYS A 775 9.30 12.80 -18.41
N ASP A 776 9.59 13.86 -17.66
CA ASP A 776 8.79 14.32 -16.51
C ASP A 776 8.58 13.23 -15.43
N GLU A 777 9.57 12.35 -15.24
CA GLU A 777 9.62 11.35 -14.16
C GLU A 777 10.66 11.71 -13.08
N PRO A 778 10.44 11.30 -11.81
CA PRO A 778 11.28 11.73 -10.70
C PRO A 778 12.76 11.33 -10.89
N ILE A 779 13.65 12.26 -10.54
CA ILE A 779 15.08 12.01 -10.52
C ILE A 779 15.42 11.13 -9.31
N ARG A 780 16.35 10.19 -9.46
CA ARG A 780 16.83 9.29 -8.41
C ARG A 780 18.35 9.18 -8.42
N GLY A 781 18.95 9.27 -7.23
CA GLY A 781 20.35 8.93 -7.02
C GLY A 781 21.32 9.96 -7.61
N ILE A 782 20.94 11.24 -7.64
CA ILE A 782 21.82 12.33 -8.08
C ILE A 782 22.16 13.25 -6.90
N LYS A 783 23.45 13.61 -6.81
CA LYS A 783 24.01 14.61 -5.92
C LYS A 783 24.26 15.91 -6.69
N PHE A 784 23.53 16.96 -6.35
CA PHE A 784 23.68 18.29 -6.93
C PHE A 784 24.56 19.15 -6.04
N ARG A 785 25.61 19.73 -6.60
CA ARG A 785 26.55 20.63 -5.91
C ARG A 785 26.41 22.03 -6.45
N LEU A 786 26.11 22.98 -5.57
CA LEU A 786 26.18 24.40 -5.87
C LEU A 786 27.64 24.86 -5.74
N VAL A 787 28.26 25.21 -6.86
CA VAL A 787 29.69 25.58 -6.91
C VAL A 787 29.90 27.08 -6.88
N HIS A 788 29.01 27.84 -7.52
CA HIS A 788 29.08 29.29 -7.55
C HIS A 788 27.68 29.92 -7.59
N ALA A 789 27.52 31.08 -6.96
CA ALA A 789 26.27 31.82 -6.96
C ALA A 789 26.52 33.34 -6.90
N GLU A 790 25.99 34.06 -7.89
CA GLU A 790 25.96 35.53 -7.89
C GLU A 790 24.54 35.96 -7.54
N ILE A 791 24.36 36.62 -6.39
CA ILE A 791 23.05 37.03 -5.89
C ILE A 791 22.99 38.56 -5.80
N ALA A 792 21.90 39.15 -6.27
CA ALA A 792 21.67 40.59 -6.18
C ALA A 792 21.55 41.06 -4.72
N GLN A 793 22.06 42.26 -4.42
CA GLN A 793 22.00 42.82 -3.07
C GLN A 793 20.56 43.18 -2.65
N GLU A 794 19.78 43.72 -3.60
CA GLU A 794 18.43 44.19 -3.34
C GLU A 794 17.41 43.04 -3.32
N PRO A 795 16.54 42.94 -2.29
CA PRO A 795 15.55 41.87 -2.17
C PRO A 795 14.60 41.73 -3.37
N ILE A 796 14.26 42.85 -4.02
CA ILE A 796 13.34 42.90 -5.17
C ILE A 796 13.87 42.07 -6.34
N HIS A 797 15.20 42.03 -6.52
CA HIS A 797 15.83 41.33 -7.63
C HIS A 797 16.04 39.82 -7.37
N ARG A 798 15.78 39.34 -6.16
CA ARG A 798 15.99 37.95 -5.74
C ARG A 798 14.73 37.29 -5.18
N GLY A 799 13.55 37.69 -5.68
CA GLY A 799 12.28 37.08 -5.32
C GLY A 799 12.15 35.63 -5.79
N GLY A 800 11.30 34.85 -5.11
CA GLY A 800 11.09 33.43 -5.39
C GLY A 800 10.73 33.13 -6.85
N GLY A 801 9.84 33.92 -7.46
CA GLY A 801 9.45 33.74 -8.87
C GLY A 801 10.58 33.89 -9.90
N GLN A 802 11.72 34.47 -9.52
CA GLN A 802 12.91 34.54 -10.38
C GLN A 802 13.88 33.39 -10.09
N LEU A 803 14.13 33.10 -8.82
CA LEU A 803 15.15 32.12 -8.41
C LEU A 803 14.67 30.67 -8.52
N ILE A 804 13.41 30.36 -8.20
CA ILE A 804 12.88 28.99 -8.23
C ILE A 804 12.99 28.38 -9.65
N PRO A 805 12.51 29.04 -10.72
CA PRO A 805 12.65 28.49 -12.07
C PRO A 805 14.11 28.46 -12.55
N THR A 806 14.95 29.39 -12.08
CA THR A 806 16.36 29.44 -12.45
C THR A 806 17.16 28.30 -11.81
N ALA A 807 16.89 27.98 -10.54
CA ALA A 807 17.45 26.82 -9.87
C ALA A 807 17.00 25.51 -10.56
N ARG A 808 15.72 25.43 -10.95
CA ARG A 808 15.19 24.29 -11.72
C ARG A 808 15.95 24.08 -13.03
N ARG A 809 16.10 25.14 -13.84
CA ARG A 809 16.85 25.08 -15.11
C ARG A 809 18.32 24.68 -14.90
N ALA A 810 18.98 25.22 -13.87
CA ALA A 810 20.37 24.86 -13.56
C ALA A 810 20.52 23.37 -13.23
N CYS A 811 19.60 22.80 -12.45
CA CYS A 811 19.58 21.37 -12.13
C CYS A 811 19.34 20.52 -13.39
N TYR A 812 18.40 20.89 -14.26
CA TYR A 812 18.15 20.17 -15.52
C TYR A 812 19.34 20.18 -16.46
N ALA A 813 19.97 21.34 -16.67
CA ALA A 813 21.17 21.45 -17.48
C ALA A 813 22.30 20.56 -16.93
N ALA A 814 22.52 20.59 -15.61
CA ALA A 814 23.53 19.77 -14.95
C ALA A 814 23.25 18.27 -15.11
N ALA A 815 22.00 17.83 -14.93
CA ALA A 815 21.61 16.43 -15.06
C ALA A 815 21.73 15.91 -16.51
N LEU A 816 21.34 16.71 -17.51
CA LEU A 816 21.45 16.35 -18.92
C LEU A 816 22.91 16.25 -19.40
N LEU A 817 23.82 17.02 -18.82
CA LEU A 817 25.26 16.95 -19.12
C LEU A 817 26.02 15.90 -18.29
N ALA A 818 25.32 15.20 -17.38
CA ALA A 818 25.85 14.15 -16.51
C ALA A 818 25.55 12.73 -17.03
N THR A 819 25.49 12.54 -18.36
CA THR A 819 25.15 11.26 -19.02
C THR A 819 23.85 10.65 -18.46
N PRO A 820 22.69 11.26 -18.77
CA PRO A 820 21.43 10.86 -18.16
C PRO A 820 21.02 9.45 -18.60
N ARG A 821 20.40 8.70 -17.69
CA ARG A 821 19.88 7.35 -17.91
C ARG A 821 18.50 7.22 -17.27
N LEU A 822 17.71 6.28 -17.79
CA LEU A 822 16.48 5.86 -17.13
C LEU A 822 16.76 4.73 -16.15
N MET A 823 15.94 4.66 -15.10
CA MET A 823 15.86 3.54 -14.18
C MET A 823 14.48 2.90 -14.27
N GLU A 824 14.45 1.58 -14.38
CA GLU A 824 13.25 0.76 -14.29
C GLU A 824 13.14 0.10 -12.91
N PRO A 825 11.92 -0.10 -12.39
CA PRO A 825 11.72 -0.84 -11.15
C PRO A 825 11.90 -2.33 -11.40
N ILE A 826 12.62 -3.01 -10.49
CA ILE A 826 12.84 -4.45 -10.51
C ILE A 826 11.99 -5.11 -9.43
N PHE A 827 11.28 -6.16 -9.81
CA PHE A 827 10.58 -7.04 -8.90
C PHE A 827 11.47 -8.19 -8.47
N SER A 828 11.42 -8.52 -7.18
CA SER A 828 11.84 -9.80 -6.65
C SER A 828 10.67 -10.76 -6.74
N ALA A 829 10.84 -11.81 -7.55
CA ALA A 829 9.91 -12.91 -7.68
C ALA A 829 10.40 -14.10 -6.86
N GLU A 830 9.59 -14.52 -5.91
CA GLU A 830 9.79 -15.77 -5.19
C GLU A 830 8.82 -16.81 -5.73
N ILE A 831 9.38 -17.90 -6.26
CA ILE A 831 8.66 -18.91 -7.03
C ILE A 831 8.80 -20.25 -6.32
N GLN A 832 7.68 -20.79 -5.87
CA GLN A 832 7.61 -22.16 -5.37
C GLN A 832 7.20 -23.09 -6.50
N ALA A 833 8.01 -24.12 -6.76
CA ALA A 833 7.73 -25.09 -7.80
C ALA A 833 8.23 -26.49 -7.40
N PRO A 834 7.60 -27.56 -7.93
CA PRO A 834 8.22 -28.89 -7.87
C PRO A 834 9.49 -28.92 -8.75
N PRO A 835 10.47 -29.79 -8.44
CA PRO A 835 11.73 -29.90 -9.19
C PRO A 835 11.56 -30.07 -10.71
N GLU A 836 10.49 -30.74 -11.14
CA GLU A 836 10.17 -30.97 -12.56
C GLU A 836 9.82 -29.68 -13.30
N ALA A 837 9.18 -28.73 -12.63
CA ALA A 837 8.72 -27.47 -13.21
C ALA A 837 9.79 -26.36 -13.20
N VAL A 838 10.90 -26.54 -12.46
CA VAL A 838 11.97 -25.53 -12.36
C VAL A 838 12.54 -25.17 -13.73
N SER A 839 12.72 -26.14 -14.64
CA SER A 839 13.21 -25.86 -16.00
C SER A 839 12.30 -24.91 -16.80
N ALA A 840 10.98 -25.01 -16.60
CA ALA A 840 10.01 -24.12 -17.22
C ALA A 840 10.10 -22.70 -16.62
N VAL A 841 10.33 -22.58 -15.31
CA VAL A 841 10.56 -21.30 -14.61
C VAL A 841 11.74 -20.54 -15.24
N TYR A 842 12.89 -21.21 -15.40
CA TYR A 842 14.07 -20.61 -16.01
C TYR A 842 13.83 -20.18 -17.46
N THR A 843 13.10 -21.00 -18.22
CA THR A 843 12.77 -20.69 -19.63
C THR A 843 11.88 -19.45 -19.73
N LEU A 844 10.91 -19.29 -18.84
CA LEU A 844 10.03 -18.13 -18.81
C LEU A 844 10.77 -16.86 -18.36
N LEU A 845 11.57 -16.95 -17.29
CA LEU A 845 12.38 -15.83 -16.80
C LEU A 845 13.33 -15.31 -17.88
N ALA A 846 14.01 -16.20 -18.61
CA ALA A 846 14.93 -15.82 -19.68
C ALA A 846 14.26 -15.04 -20.82
N ARG A 847 12.97 -15.30 -21.09
CA ARG A 847 12.18 -14.55 -22.10
C ARG A 847 11.81 -13.14 -21.63
N ARG A 848 11.79 -12.90 -20.32
CA ARG A 848 11.32 -11.66 -19.68
C ARG A 848 12.45 -10.90 -18.96
N ARG A 849 13.67 -11.01 -19.47
CA ARG A 849 14.91 -10.41 -18.91
C ARG A 849 15.15 -10.72 -17.41
N GLY A 850 14.54 -11.80 -16.90
CA GLY A 850 14.65 -12.22 -15.52
C GLY A 850 15.96 -12.97 -15.26
N HIS A 851 16.56 -12.74 -14.10
CA HIS A 851 17.75 -13.46 -13.66
C HIS A 851 17.48 -14.16 -12.33
N VAL A 852 17.89 -15.44 -12.24
CA VAL A 852 17.75 -16.21 -11.01
C VAL A 852 18.90 -15.86 -10.07
N VAL A 853 18.55 -15.41 -8.86
CA VAL A 853 19.49 -15.08 -7.79
C VAL A 853 19.85 -16.34 -7.00
N GLN A 854 18.84 -17.15 -6.68
CA GLN A 854 19.01 -18.33 -5.84
C GLN A 854 18.00 -19.41 -6.20
N ASP A 855 18.44 -20.67 -6.17
CA ASP A 855 17.61 -21.87 -6.20
C ASP A 855 17.96 -22.67 -4.93
N VAL A 856 16.97 -22.89 -4.06
CA VAL A 856 17.15 -23.68 -2.84
C VAL A 856 16.02 -24.69 -2.70
N PRO A 857 16.32 -25.98 -2.48
CA PRO A 857 15.31 -26.95 -2.09
C PRO A 857 14.83 -26.66 -0.66
N GLU A 858 13.50 -26.65 -0.46
CA GLU A 858 12.91 -26.36 0.85
C GLU A 858 13.02 -27.56 1.79
N ALA A 859 13.75 -27.40 2.89
CA ALA A 859 14.10 -28.50 3.78
C ALA A 859 12.85 -29.23 4.31
N GLY A 860 12.75 -30.54 4.08
CA GLY A 860 11.62 -31.35 4.55
C GLY A 860 10.33 -31.22 3.73
N THR A 861 10.37 -30.57 2.56
CA THR A 861 9.28 -30.57 1.58
C THR A 861 9.82 -30.97 0.19
N PRO A 862 8.96 -31.44 -0.73
CA PRO A 862 9.39 -31.75 -2.10
C PRO A 862 9.47 -30.51 -3.00
N LEU A 863 9.33 -29.30 -2.47
CA LEU A 863 9.30 -28.06 -3.24
C LEU A 863 10.68 -27.41 -3.31
N VAL A 864 10.88 -26.63 -4.36
CA VAL A 864 12.06 -25.78 -4.58
C VAL A 864 11.58 -24.34 -4.61
N THR A 865 12.29 -23.47 -3.89
CA THR A 865 12.07 -22.02 -3.93
C THR A 865 13.13 -21.39 -4.83
N VAL A 866 12.68 -20.80 -5.93
CA VAL A 866 13.51 -20.05 -6.88
C VAL A 866 13.28 -18.57 -6.63
N LYS A 867 14.34 -17.86 -6.22
CA LYS A 867 14.35 -16.39 -6.09
C LYS A 867 14.94 -15.79 -7.34
N ALA A 868 14.17 -14.95 -8.03
CA ALA A 868 14.57 -14.29 -9.25
C ALA A 868 14.27 -12.80 -9.19
N LEU A 869 14.98 -12.03 -9.99
CA LEU A 869 14.76 -10.61 -10.19
C LEU A 869 14.35 -10.40 -11.65
N LEU A 870 13.25 -9.67 -11.87
CA LEU A 870 12.74 -9.35 -13.19
C LEU A 870 12.30 -7.88 -13.27
N PRO A 871 12.50 -7.20 -14.41
CA PRO A 871 11.95 -5.86 -14.62
C PRO A 871 10.43 -5.85 -14.51
N ALA A 872 9.87 -4.88 -13.80
CA ALA A 872 8.42 -4.81 -13.55
C ALA A 872 7.62 -4.66 -14.86
N MET A 873 8.18 -4.00 -15.88
CA MET A 873 7.51 -3.90 -17.19
C MET A 873 7.35 -5.27 -17.88
N ASP A 874 8.34 -6.16 -17.70
CA ASP A 874 8.29 -7.52 -18.23
C ASP A 874 7.63 -8.52 -17.26
N ALA A 875 7.19 -8.05 -16.09
CA ALA A 875 6.49 -8.87 -15.11
C ALA A 875 4.99 -9.00 -15.42
N ASN A 876 4.46 -8.17 -16.31
CA ASN A 876 3.04 -8.17 -16.66
C ASN A 876 2.60 -9.53 -17.22
N GLY A 877 1.64 -10.20 -16.56
CA GLY A 877 1.14 -11.54 -16.89
C GLY A 877 2.08 -12.69 -16.52
N PHE A 878 3.21 -12.43 -15.84
CA PHE A 878 4.22 -13.46 -15.52
C PHE A 878 3.65 -14.59 -14.66
N GLU A 879 2.86 -14.27 -13.62
CA GLU A 879 2.26 -15.30 -12.74
C GLU A 879 1.33 -16.22 -13.54
N THR A 880 0.48 -15.62 -14.39
CA THR A 880 -0.47 -16.35 -15.24
C THR A 880 0.25 -17.26 -16.22
N ASP A 881 1.23 -16.75 -16.95
CA ASP A 881 2.04 -17.54 -17.89
C ASP A 881 2.75 -18.69 -17.19
N LEU A 882 3.32 -18.42 -16.01
CA LEU A 882 4.01 -19.45 -15.23
C LEU A 882 3.05 -20.56 -14.81
N ARG A 883 1.87 -20.20 -14.32
CA ARG A 883 0.83 -21.16 -13.94
C ARG A 883 0.34 -21.97 -15.13
N VAL A 884 0.13 -21.35 -16.29
CA VAL A 884 -0.28 -22.05 -17.51
C VAL A 884 0.80 -23.05 -17.95
N LEU A 885 2.07 -22.63 -18.00
CA LEU A 885 3.19 -23.47 -18.42
C LEU A 885 3.44 -24.65 -17.46
N THR A 886 3.15 -24.47 -16.18
CA THR A 886 3.37 -25.48 -15.12
C THR A 886 2.09 -26.19 -14.69
N GLN A 887 0.98 -26.02 -15.41
CA GLN A 887 -0.34 -26.59 -15.08
C GLN A 887 -0.81 -26.26 -13.64
N GLY A 888 -0.46 -25.07 -13.16
CA GLY A 888 -0.78 -24.56 -11.83
C GLY A 888 0.11 -25.09 -10.71
N GLN A 889 1.14 -25.88 -11.01
CA GLN A 889 2.04 -26.44 -9.98
C GLN A 889 3.04 -25.43 -9.44
N ALA A 890 3.49 -24.46 -10.25
CA ALA A 890 4.33 -23.39 -9.79
C ALA A 890 3.50 -22.16 -9.41
N PHE A 891 3.94 -21.47 -8.37
CA PHE A 891 3.32 -20.24 -7.88
C PHE A 891 4.39 -19.18 -7.66
N ALA A 892 4.14 -17.97 -8.17
CA ALA A 892 5.06 -16.85 -8.07
C ALA A 892 4.41 -15.71 -7.29
N LEU A 893 5.19 -15.09 -6.43
CA LEU A 893 4.83 -13.85 -5.77
C LEU A 893 5.89 -12.80 -6.07
N GLN A 894 5.43 -11.62 -6.43
CA GLN A 894 6.28 -10.50 -6.85
C GLN A 894 6.17 -9.38 -5.85
N MET A 895 7.30 -8.72 -5.59
CA MET A 895 7.36 -7.52 -4.76
C MET A 895 8.43 -6.57 -5.30
N PHE A 896 8.20 -5.27 -5.17
CA PHE A 896 9.21 -4.27 -5.47
C PHE A 896 10.46 -4.48 -4.60
N ASP A 897 11.64 -4.48 -5.24
CA ASP A 897 12.93 -4.69 -4.58
C ASP A 897 13.82 -3.45 -4.69
N HIS A 898 14.20 -3.06 -5.91
CA HIS A 898 15.06 -1.90 -6.16
C HIS A 898 14.87 -1.31 -7.57
N TRP A 899 15.52 -0.18 -7.83
CA TRP A 899 15.58 0.46 -9.14
C TRP A 899 16.89 0.09 -9.85
N SER A 900 16.82 -0.28 -11.13
CA SER A 900 17.99 -0.62 -11.96
C SER A 900 18.05 0.27 -13.19
N VAL A 901 19.26 0.57 -13.66
CA VAL A 901 19.46 1.34 -14.89
C VAL A 901 18.97 0.55 -16.09
N VAL A 902 18.16 1.19 -16.92
CA VAL A 902 17.66 0.64 -18.18
C VAL A 902 18.82 0.52 -19.16
N PRO A 903 19.01 -0.64 -19.82
CA PRO A 903 20.05 -0.78 -20.83
C PRO A 903 19.84 0.18 -22.02
N GLY A 904 20.93 0.76 -22.51
CA GLY A 904 20.91 1.71 -23.63
C GLY A 904 21.08 3.17 -23.21
N ASP A 905 21.17 4.05 -24.21
CA ASP A 905 21.25 5.50 -24.01
C ASP A 905 19.92 6.15 -24.44
N PRO A 906 19.23 6.90 -23.55
CA PRO A 906 17.99 7.57 -23.92
C PRO A 906 18.16 8.66 -24.99
N LEU A 907 19.36 9.22 -25.15
CA LEU A 907 19.64 10.33 -26.07
C LEU A 907 20.22 9.89 -27.42
N ASP A 908 20.46 8.59 -27.62
CA ASP A 908 21.09 8.10 -28.86
C ASP A 908 20.12 8.11 -30.04
N THR A 909 20.22 9.17 -30.87
CA THR A 909 19.38 9.36 -32.06
C THR A 909 19.66 8.38 -33.21
N SER A 910 20.76 7.61 -33.17
CA SER A 910 21.17 6.71 -34.24
C SER A 910 20.34 5.42 -34.34
N ILE A 911 19.68 5.01 -33.26
CA ILE A 911 18.88 3.77 -33.20
C ILE A 911 17.51 3.99 -33.85
N ALA A 912 17.23 3.30 -34.96
CA ALA A 912 15.91 3.32 -35.57
C ALA A 912 14.95 2.39 -34.81
N LEU A 913 13.93 2.97 -34.19
CA LEU A 913 12.85 2.23 -33.52
C LEU A 913 11.66 2.08 -34.46
N ARG A 914 11.05 0.90 -34.48
CA ARG A 914 9.85 0.61 -35.27
C ARG A 914 8.61 0.62 -34.38
N PRO A 915 7.48 1.17 -34.85
CA PRO A 915 6.22 1.06 -34.13
C PRO A 915 5.83 -0.41 -33.92
N LEU A 916 5.27 -0.73 -32.76
CA LEU A 916 4.72 -2.04 -32.37
C LEU A 916 5.70 -3.23 -32.30
N GLU A 917 6.98 -3.07 -32.66
CA GLU A 917 8.02 -4.08 -32.43
C GLU A 917 8.72 -3.84 -31.09
N PRO A 918 9.02 -4.89 -30.29
CA PRO A 918 9.78 -4.73 -29.07
C PRO A 918 11.21 -4.28 -29.39
N ALA A 919 11.68 -3.23 -28.70
CA ALA A 919 13.01 -2.69 -28.90
C ALA A 919 14.11 -3.68 -28.48
N PRO A 920 15.26 -3.71 -29.17
CA PRO A 920 16.43 -4.45 -28.69
C PRO A 920 16.94 -3.83 -27.39
N ALA A 921 17.68 -4.60 -26.58
CA ALA A 921 18.14 -4.16 -25.26
C ALA A 921 18.86 -2.79 -25.27
N LEU A 922 19.68 -2.49 -26.28
CA LEU A 922 20.40 -1.20 -26.37
C LEU A 922 19.52 -0.02 -26.81
N GLY A 923 18.38 -0.28 -27.44
CA GLY A 923 17.41 0.75 -27.87
C GLY A 923 16.27 0.97 -26.88
N LEU A 924 16.21 0.18 -25.81
CA LEU A 924 15.07 0.11 -24.90
C LEU A 924 14.92 1.39 -24.05
N ALA A 925 16.03 1.97 -23.56
CA ALA A 925 15.99 3.26 -22.87
C ALA A 925 15.39 4.38 -23.74
N ARG A 926 15.76 4.46 -25.02
CA ARG A 926 15.22 5.46 -25.95
C ARG A 926 13.75 5.21 -26.27
N ASP A 927 13.36 3.95 -26.47
CA ASP A 927 11.96 3.58 -26.71
C ASP A 927 11.06 4.01 -25.56
N PHE A 928 11.49 3.78 -24.31
CA PHE A 928 10.76 4.20 -23.13
C PHE A 928 10.64 5.72 -23.02
N VAL A 929 11.72 6.46 -23.22
CA VAL A 929 11.69 7.94 -23.20
C VAL A 929 10.70 8.47 -24.24
N LEU A 930 10.79 8.02 -25.49
CA LEU A 930 9.92 8.52 -26.56
C LEU A 930 8.45 8.21 -26.30
N LYS A 931 8.12 6.97 -25.90
CA LYS A 931 6.74 6.58 -25.58
C LYS A 931 6.17 7.38 -24.40
N MET A 932 6.96 7.59 -23.35
CA MET A 932 6.53 8.36 -22.19
C MET A 932 6.36 9.85 -22.51
N ARG A 933 7.27 10.44 -23.30
CA ARG A 933 7.17 11.83 -23.74
C ARG A 933 5.92 12.06 -24.59
N ARG A 934 5.66 11.18 -25.57
CA ARG A 934 4.44 11.25 -26.40
C ARG A 934 3.17 11.15 -25.58
N ARG A 935 3.12 10.23 -24.61
CA ARG A 935 1.97 10.07 -23.71
C ARG A 935 1.71 11.31 -22.84
N LYS A 936 2.78 11.98 -22.40
CA LYS A 936 2.68 13.24 -21.63
C LYS A 936 2.48 14.48 -22.50
N GLY A 937 2.50 14.36 -23.83
CA GLY A 937 2.40 15.50 -24.74
C GLY A 937 3.69 16.33 -24.88
N LEU A 938 4.83 15.77 -24.47
CA LEU A 938 6.15 16.41 -24.59
C LEU A 938 6.74 16.21 -25.99
N SER A 939 7.62 17.12 -26.42
CA SER A 939 8.31 17.03 -27.73
C SER A 939 9.19 15.79 -27.86
N ASP A 940 9.26 15.14 -29.03
CA ASP A 940 10.11 13.95 -29.22
C ASP A 940 11.62 14.23 -28.99
N THR A 941 12.09 15.46 -29.22
CA THR A 941 13.50 15.85 -29.06
C THR A 941 13.78 16.44 -27.69
N ILE A 942 14.82 15.94 -27.02
CA ILE A 942 15.36 16.48 -25.77
C ILE A 942 16.48 17.48 -26.12
N ALA A 943 16.13 18.76 -26.21
CA ALA A 943 17.07 19.81 -26.52
C ALA A 943 17.76 20.31 -25.23
N VAL A 944 19.00 19.89 -24.99
CA VAL A 944 19.81 20.39 -23.86
C VAL A 944 20.01 21.92 -23.97
N SER A 945 20.01 22.44 -25.21
CA SER A 945 20.07 23.86 -25.53
C SER A 945 18.92 24.68 -24.90
N SER A 946 17.76 24.08 -24.65
CA SER A 946 16.58 24.77 -24.08
C SER A 946 16.77 25.20 -22.63
N TYR A 947 17.66 24.53 -21.88
CA TYR A 947 17.94 24.81 -20.47
C TYR A 947 19.24 25.59 -20.25
N LEU A 948 20.07 25.72 -21.28
CA LEU A 948 21.35 26.41 -21.23
C LEU A 948 21.23 27.85 -21.74
N GLU A 949 22.09 28.72 -21.22
CA GLU A 949 22.23 30.07 -21.76
C GLU A 949 22.92 30.00 -23.14
N HIS A 950 22.48 30.83 -24.10
CA HIS A 950 22.93 30.77 -25.49
C HIS A 950 24.45 30.82 -25.65
N GLU A 951 25.13 31.65 -24.86
CA GLU A 951 26.60 31.76 -24.87
C GLU A 951 27.28 30.43 -24.49
N MET A 952 26.70 29.71 -23.53
CA MET A 952 27.20 28.41 -23.10
C MET A 952 26.94 27.33 -24.16
N THR A 953 25.77 27.34 -24.78
CA THR A 953 25.44 26.41 -25.87
C THR A 953 26.42 26.54 -27.03
N VAL A 954 26.77 27.77 -27.43
CA VAL A 954 27.77 28.03 -28.46
C VAL A 954 29.16 27.54 -28.04
N ALA A 955 29.57 27.80 -26.80
CA ALA A 955 30.87 27.36 -26.28
C ALA A 955 30.99 25.82 -26.24
N LEU A 956 29.93 25.13 -25.85
CA LEU A 956 29.91 23.67 -25.78
C LEU A 956 29.84 23.03 -27.18
N ALA A 957 29.10 23.63 -28.12
CA ALA A 957 29.11 23.20 -29.52
C ALA A 957 30.51 23.36 -30.15
N GLN A 958 31.23 24.43 -29.82
CA GLN A 958 32.63 24.62 -30.24
C GLN A 958 33.58 23.62 -29.57
N ALA A 959 33.25 23.14 -28.37
CA ALA A 959 34.00 22.10 -27.67
C ALA A 959 33.74 20.67 -28.20
N GLY A 960 32.88 20.51 -29.20
CA GLY A 960 32.62 19.22 -29.86
C GLY A 960 31.65 18.31 -29.09
N LEU A 961 30.88 18.84 -28.15
CA LEU A 961 29.76 18.12 -27.55
C LEU A 961 28.56 18.22 -28.50
N ASP A 962 27.98 17.07 -28.87
CA ASP A 962 26.75 16.98 -29.66
C ASP A 962 25.56 17.49 -28.83
N ILE A 963 25.44 18.81 -28.76
CA ILE A 963 24.26 19.48 -28.26
C ILE A 963 23.38 19.67 -29.48
N VAL A 964 22.37 18.81 -29.61
CA VAL A 964 21.32 18.99 -30.61
C VAL A 964 20.76 20.40 -30.42
N LEU A 965 21.06 21.27 -31.39
CA LEU A 965 20.60 22.66 -31.42
C LEU A 965 19.10 22.72 -31.68
#